data_AF-A0A519UIX5-F1
#
_entry.id   AF-A0A519UIX5-F1
#
_cell.length_a   1.000
_cell.length_b   1.000
_cell.length_c   1.000
_cell.angle_alpha   90.00
_cell.angle_beta   90.00
_cell.angle_gamma   90.00
#
_symmetry.space_group_name_H-M   'P 1'
#
loop_
_entity.id
_entity.type
_entity.pdbx_description
1 polymer ?
#
loop_
_entity_poly.entity_id
_entity_poly.type
_entity_poly.pdbx_seq_one_letter_code
_entity_poly.pdbx_strand_id
1 'polypeptide(L)'
;MNPIRFLRSFFRGLLCFTLILMFSVFATAQPANDNCGSSTLLTSGFAPTPVAGVLRNGGGPSTATAGISAFCGDAASPDVWYRFVAQSPFPSIRLTGMSANLRTSNTRLQVFNTSSCAVGTLDINSNGCASGTTANSLSLVPSNALTPGITYLVRVFTNAASIAPGTWSFNIAVVDVPPNNLCGTPTILTSSTGCITTTGNMYGATLTSPTNITAPDCSAGVTYDVWYRFVAGTTNPTISLSNIGTGFQNPQMQLLSNNCGSTYTPYYCGTTSINANYLNPGTTYFIRVFSTGTAPVTAADAGFDICIVDPVTTVAPANDDCAGAVNLSVGSNCANITGNMAIATPSPEVLGGTCAGPNVYDLWYKFKAVTPNEIISLSSIGANFLSPQIEILSGSCGSFTSVLCGSSPLVATTLTPGNTYYVRVYSTTGAAPNGNGRFNICIQTPDLPSVRFGNSYVNITQKTTGGVVRPGDTLEIRMTIHHAATSTITNLRFVDSIPINTTMLTGATDRLKVITNEGLTYKSYTLATGDDAGTYLASPPAGEYNIRMNLGFGPSDPGIPVNNTSTESVSATGSGIGGGTLGDRPRGGSGLLFATAYRVVVSGSVGDTIVLKPARFTYNGGSGDITLTATPYKLLISDPLSLCTNSIGVNNAAEYGGTFGSGATLNRPTDLTVPITGYSFVNDVSPYTPVGDGRYGLVKNMSPRQSTNKNANRQPFCGALPFEHAFSCNQRMYGHWYIDGDHTGTNDAIGNLPPDSLTSSGYMLMVNADYVASEVYSQTINNLCPDTYYEFSAWFRNICATCGVDSIGAQFTGSVTAPASGYPGVYPNLSFSLNGLDYYSTGEIDTLGWQKKGFVFRTGPSQTSASFAIRNNSQGGGGNDWVLDDISVATCTPDLNLVPVGNTNQCYGDQVDMNCDVISFFDNYVYYQWQVSHDNGANFVDTLAMGIGSPVLTGGNYVYNAPFPSFIADSAHHLVQYRIRVATSAANLYGGCAFFNSARIIVMVNNCQYILKTDLLSFNGSLTGKKQANLKWQTRNETAQTDFDVQKSFDGTLFYTIGSVKGVEHKQLYSFADPDLVNGSAFYRIILREPGNKKISNVVLLKTSDTRSDFISVTNPFYDVLSFDFNTLQNTMATIVISDAQGRTIRSFRQSFAKGANEVKVNNLGSLNGGSYILQVISGDGVKSRRVIKLNK
;
A
#
# COMPACT_ATOMS: atom_id res chain seq x y z
N MET A 1 16.32 -83.63 -52.06
CA MET A 1 16.22 -84.00 -50.63
C MET A 1 16.30 -82.73 -49.78
N ASN A 2 15.30 -82.42 -48.96
CA ASN A 2 15.47 -82.28 -47.49
C ASN A 2 14.10 -82.06 -46.80
N PRO A 3 13.80 -82.65 -45.64
CA PRO A 3 12.41 -82.84 -45.20
C PRO A 3 12.00 -81.92 -44.03
N ILE A 4 11.39 -80.76 -44.31
CA ILE A 4 10.76 -79.88 -43.29
C ILE A 4 9.31 -79.53 -43.69
N ARG A 5 8.55 -80.52 -44.18
CA ARG A 5 7.11 -80.35 -44.53
C ARG A 5 6.16 -81.42 -43.99
N PHE A 6 6.63 -82.40 -43.20
CA PHE A 6 5.81 -83.55 -42.82
C PHE A 6 4.92 -83.38 -41.57
N LEU A 7 5.07 -82.31 -40.78
CA LEU A 7 4.37 -82.16 -39.48
C LEU A 7 3.16 -81.22 -39.46
N ARG A 8 2.72 -80.64 -40.59
CA ARG A 8 1.59 -79.67 -40.62
C ARG A 8 0.21 -80.22 -41.01
N SER A 9 0.07 -81.52 -41.31
CA SER A 9 -1.25 -82.12 -41.68
C SER A 9 -1.68 -83.33 -40.85
N PHE A 10 -0.88 -83.81 -39.89
CA PHE A 10 -1.39 -84.66 -38.81
C PHE A 10 -2.15 -83.82 -37.76
N PHE A 11 -1.95 -82.49 -37.78
CA PHE A 11 -2.89 -81.50 -37.24
C PHE A 11 -4.23 -81.56 -38.00
N ARG A 12 -5.14 -82.41 -37.52
CA ARG A 12 -6.62 -82.22 -37.54
C ARG A 12 -7.39 -83.37 -36.89
N GLY A 13 -6.86 -84.60 -36.92
CA GLY A 13 -7.54 -85.78 -36.36
C GLY A 13 -7.49 -85.89 -34.83
N LEU A 14 -6.33 -85.63 -34.21
CA LEU A 14 -6.13 -85.82 -32.77
C LEU A 14 -6.70 -84.68 -31.90
N LEU A 15 -7.24 -83.62 -32.52
CA LEU A 15 -7.73 -82.42 -31.82
C LEU A 15 -9.16 -82.54 -31.28
N CYS A 16 -9.87 -83.64 -31.58
CA CYS A 16 -11.29 -83.81 -31.24
C CYS A 16 -11.54 -84.85 -30.12
N PHE A 17 -10.64 -85.81 -29.91
CA PHE A 17 -10.82 -86.89 -28.92
C PHE A 17 -10.19 -86.59 -27.55
N THR A 18 -9.26 -85.63 -27.48
CA THR A 18 -8.69 -85.12 -26.21
C THR A 18 -9.54 -84.01 -25.58
N LEU A 19 -10.57 -83.51 -26.28
CA LEU A 19 -11.45 -82.43 -25.82
C LEU A 19 -12.62 -82.92 -24.93
N ILE A 20 -12.81 -84.24 -24.78
CA ILE A 20 -13.95 -84.85 -24.05
C ILE A 20 -13.54 -85.47 -22.69
N LEU A 21 -12.23 -85.56 -22.39
CA LEU A 21 -11.72 -85.86 -21.04
C LEU A 21 -11.42 -84.59 -20.22
N MET A 22 -11.94 -83.45 -20.66
CA MET A 22 -11.95 -82.14 -19.98
C MET A 22 -13.20 -81.98 -19.08
N PHE A 23 -13.52 -82.93 -18.19
CA PHE A 23 -14.60 -82.74 -17.20
C PHE A 23 -14.51 -83.60 -15.92
N SER A 24 -13.34 -83.65 -15.27
CA SER A 24 -13.22 -83.91 -13.82
C SER A 24 -11.80 -83.62 -13.33
N VAL A 25 -11.65 -83.29 -12.05
CA VAL A 25 -10.38 -82.96 -11.37
C VAL A 25 -9.70 -81.65 -11.83
N PHE A 26 -10.44 -80.53 -11.78
CA PHE A 26 -9.82 -79.29 -11.31
C PHE A 26 -9.70 -79.37 -9.78
N ALA A 27 -8.53 -79.76 -9.27
CA ALA A 27 -8.16 -79.48 -7.90
C ALA A 27 -7.89 -77.96 -7.79
N THR A 28 -8.91 -77.19 -7.41
CA THR A 28 -8.78 -75.74 -7.26
C THR A 28 -7.92 -75.42 -6.04
N ALA A 29 -6.84 -74.67 -6.25
CA ALA A 29 -5.99 -74.23 -5.16
C ALA A 29 -6.77 -73.39 -4.12
N GLN A 30 -6.33 -73.48 -2.87
CA GLN A 30 -6.81 -72.64 -1.77
C GLN A 30 -6.58 -71.14 -2.07
N PRO A 31 -7.35 -70.23 -1.45
CA PRO A 31 -7.05 -68.80 -1.48
C PRO A 31 -5.60 -68.53 -1.04
N ALA A 32 -4.91 -67.60 -1.71
CA ALA A 32 -3.50 -67.32 -1.39
C ALA A 32 -3.29 -66.80 0.06
N ASN A 33 -4.37 -66.31 0.70
CA ASN A 33 -4.41 -65.80 2.07
C ASN A 33 -5.20 -66.71 3.05
N ASP A 34 -5.33 -68.01 2.74
CA ASP A 34 -5.81 -69.10 3.63
C ASP A 34 -4.82 -69.41 4.79
N ASN A 35 -3.79 -68.57 4.97
CA ASN A 35 -2.85 -68.60 6.09
C ASN A 35 -2.49 -67.17 6.48
N CYS A 36 -2.50 -66.88 7.78
CA CYS A 36 -2.11 -65.59 8.36
C CYS A 36 -0.78 -65.03 7.81
N GLY A 37 0.22 -65.89 7.63
CA GLY A 37 1.54 -65.49 7.10
C GLY A 37 1.51 -64.91 5.68
N SER A 38 0.47 -65.23 4.91
CA SER A 38 0.22 -64.75 3.56
C SER A 38 -0.93 -63.72 3.51
N SER A 39 -1.20 -63.03 4.62
CA SER A 39 -2.30 -62.07 4.74
C SER A 39 -2.27 -60.96 3.69
N THR A 40 -3.41 -60.78 3.01
CA THR A 40 -3.61 -59.77 1.97
C THR A 40 -3.64 -58.36 2.59
N LEU A 41 -2.88 -57.42 2.03
CA LEU A 41 -2.87 -56.04 2.49
C LEU A 41 -4.16 -55.32 2.06
N LEU A 42 -4.84 -54.71 3.03
CA LEU A 42 -5.94 -53.78 2.82
C LEU A 42 -5.43 -52.34 2.99
N THR A 43 -6.00 -51.43 2.20
CA THR A 43 -5.80 -49.99 2.41
C THR A 43 -6.79 -49.52 3.47
N SER A 44 -6.26 -48.92 4.54
CA SER A 44 -7.03 -48.13 5.51
C SER A 44 -7.17 -46.71 4.96
N GLY A 45 -8.33 -46.09 5.11
CA GLY A 45 -8.53 -44.66 4.87
C GLY A 45 -10.01 -44.27 4.84
N PHE A 46 -10.29 -43.02 4.47
CA PHE A 46 -11.67 -42.53 4.33
C PHE A 46 -12.40 -43.09 3.09
N ALA A 47 -11.69 -43.48 2.03
CA ALA A 47 -12.29 -44.06 0.81
C ALA A 47 -11.52 -45.31 0.35
N PRO A 48 -11.51 -46.39 1.15
CA PRO A 48 -10.76 -47.61 0.84
C PRO A 48 -11.39 -48.32 -0.36
N THR A 49 -10.57 -48.76 -1.32
CA THR A 49 -11.04 -49.64 -2.39
C THR A 49 -11.38 -51.02 -1.79
N PRO A 50 -12.63 -51.52 -1.90
CA PRO A 50 -12.97 -52.82 -1.36
C PRO A 50 -12.21 -53.95 -2.07
N VAL A 51 -11.63 -54.85 -1.30
CA VAL A 51 -10.90 -56.02 -1.82
C VAL A 51 -11.83 -57.23 -1.84
N ALA A 52 -11.94 -57.89 -3.00
CA ALA A 52 -12.76 -59.09 -3.14
C ALA A 52 -12.12 -60.29 -2.41
N GLY A 53 -12.92 -61.02 -1.64
CA GLY A 53 -12.53 -62.19 -0.85
C GLY A 53 -13.45 -63.38 -1.11
N VAL A 54 -12.92 -64.60 -0.95
CA VAL A 54 -13.66 -65.86 -1.16
C VAL A 54 -13.17 -66.91 -0.16
N LEU A 55 -14.08 -67.53 0.60
CA LEU A 55 -13.81 -68.79 1.32
C LEU A 55 -14.01 -69.97 0.35
N ARG A 56 -13.25 -71.06 0.45
CA ARG A 56 -13.34 -72.18 -0.53
C ARG A 56 -13.53 -73.55 0.12
N ASN A 57 -14.15 -74.44 -0.68
CA ASN A 57 -14.21 -75.87 -0.45
C ASN A 57 -13.02 -76.54 -1.15
N GLY A 58 -11.95 -76.82 -0.40
CA GLY A 58 -10.96 -77.84 -0.76
C GLY A 58 -11.32 -79.12 0.00
N GLY A 59 -11.45 -80.27 -0.68
CA GLY A 59 -11.90 -81.54 -0.10
C GLY A 59 -10.92 -82.25 0.84
N GLY A 60 -10.10 -81.52 1.58
CA GLY A 60 -9.28 -82.00 2.69
C GLY A 60 -9.58 -81.18 3.95
N PRO A 61 -9.26 -81.67 5.15
CA PRO A 61 -9.45 -80.89 6.37
C PRO A 61 -8.69 -79.56 6.26
N SER A 62 -9.38 -78.44 6.54
CA SER A 62 -8.72 -77.15 6.70
C SER A 62 -7.66 -77.29 7.80
N THR A 63 -6.40 -77.01 7.47
CA THR A 63 -5.33 -77.02 8.48
C THR A 63 -5.61 -75.89 9.47
N ALA A 64 -6.22 -76.24 10.60
CA ALA A 64 -6.59 -75.26 11.61
C ALA A 64 -5.37 -74.41 12.00
N THR A 65 -5.56 -73.10 12.11
CA THR A 65 -4.58 -72.24 12.78
C THR A 65 -4.65 -72.56 14.28
N ALA A 66 -3.93 -73.62 14.66
CA ALA A 66 -4.06 -74.25 15.96
C ALA A 66 -3.71 -73.27 17.08
N GLY A 67 -4.58 -73.17 18.10
CA GLY A 67 -4.36 -72.35 19.29
C GLY A 67 -4.84 -70.90 19.20
N ILE A 68 -5.92 -70.63 18.46
CA ILE A 68 -6.76 -69.45 18.70
C ILE A 68 -7.96 -69.90 19.55
N SER A 69 -8.20 -69.20 20.65
CA SER A 69 -9.28 -69.41 21.62
C SER A 69 -10.68 -69.13 21.05
N ALA A 70 -11.69 -69.68 21.72
CA ALA A 70 -13.08 -69.62 21.30
C ALA A 70 -13.74 -68.21 21.41
N PHE A 71 -12.98 -67.15 21.65
CA PHE A 71 -13.47 -65.78 21.90
C PHE A 71 -14.38 -65.25 20.77
N CYS A 72 -14.10 -65.61 19.51
CA CYS A 72 -14.90 -65.19 18.35
C CYS A 72 -15.65 -66.34 17.64
N GLY A 73 -15.29 -67.60 17.91
CA GLY A 73 -15.81 -68.77 17.22
C GLY A 73 -14.84 -69.96 17.28
N ASP A 74 -15.06 -70.99 16.48
CA ASP A 74 -14.23 -72.19 16.47
C ASP A 74 -12.86 -71.93 15.79
N ALA A 75 -11.79 -72.52 16.34
CA ALA A 75 -10.44 -72.52 15.79
C ALA A 75 -10.33 -73.41 14.54
N ALA A 76 -11.14 -74.47 14.45
CA ALA A 76 -11.19 -75.40 13.32
C ALA A 76 -12.16 -74.92 12.22
N SER A 77 -11.98 -73.67 11.77
CA SER A 77 -12.83 -73.00 10.79
C SER A 77 -12.05 -72.65 9.51
N PRO A 78 -12.66 -72.80 8.31
CA PRO A 78 -12.12 -72.22 7.09
C PRO A 78 -12.07 -70.70 7.21
N ASP A 79 -10.90 -70.11 6.94
CA ASP A 79 -10.65 -68.69 7.13
C ASP A 79 -9.86 -68.07 5.97
N VAL A 80 -9.84 -66.74 5.92
CA VAL A 80 -8.88 -65.99 5.13
C VAL A 80 -8.41 -64.76 5.90
N TRP A 81 -7.14 -64.42 5.70
CA TRP A 81 -6.45 -63.42 6.48
C TRP A 81 -6.12 -62.16 5.69
N TYR A 82 -6.21 -61.04 6.37
CA TYR A 82 -5.91 -59.71 5.86
C TYR A 82 -5.07 -58.96 6.88
N ARG A 83 -4.40 -57.90 6.44
CA ARG A 83 -3.67 -56.96 7.30
C ARG A 83 -3.85 -55.54 6.80
N PHE A 84 -3.74 -54.56 7.69
CA PHE A 84 -3.77 -53.15 7.32
C PHE A 84 -2.87 -52.33 8.25
N VAL A 85 -2.42 -51.17 7.80
CA VAL A 85 -1.79 -50.16 8.66
C VAL A 85 -2.89 -49.21 9.12
N ALA A 86 -3.11 -49.09 10.43
CA ALA A 86 -4.16 -48.20 10.95
C ALA A 86 -3.85 -46.73 10.63
N GLN A 87 -4.86 -45.97 10.20
CA GLN A 87 -4.75 -44.51 10.04
C GLN A 87 -5.53 -43.75 11.12
N SER A 88 -6.63 -44.30 11.63
CA SER A 88 -7.35 -43.84 12.82
C SER A 88 -7.23 -44.85 13.98
N PRO A 89 -7.52 -44.44 15.23
CA PRO A 89 -7.55 -45.37 16.36
C PRO A 89 -8.73 -46.35 16.37
N PHE A 90 -9.82 -46.07 15.65
CA PHE A 90 -11.03 -46.87 15.65
C PHE A 90 -11.61 -47.10 14.24
N PRO A 91 -10.86 -47.74 13.33
CA PRO A 91 -11.33 -48.01 11.98
C PRO A 91 -12.50 -49.02 11.98
N SER A 92 -13.44 -48.81 11.07
CA SER A 92 -14.55 -49.72 10.80
C SER A 92 -14.15 -50.71 9.70
N ILE A 93 -13.92 -51.97 10.07
CA ILE A 93 -13.64 -53.06 9.15
C ILE A 93 -14.98 -53.63 8.68
N ARG A 94 -15.25 -53.57 7.37
CA ARG A 94 -16.57 -53.87 6.79
C ARG A 94 -16.49 -54.96 5.73
N LEU A 95 -17.35 -55.98 5.86
CA LEU A 95 -17.71 -56.92 4.81
C LEU A 95 -18.98 -56.45 4.10
N THR A 96 -19.01 -56.50 2.77
CA THR A 96 -20.18 -56.17 1.94
C THR A 96 -20.34 -57.16 0.79
N GLY A 97 -21.55 -57.26 0.23
CA GLY A 97 -21.82 -58.12 -0.94
C GLY A 97 -21.67 -59.62 -0.64
N MET A 98 -21.96 -60.04 0.59
CA MET A 98 -21.81 -61.42 1.04
C MET A 98 -22.75 -62.36 0.26
N SER A 99 -22.23 -63.45 -0.30
CA SER A 99 -23.03 -64.46 -1.00
C SER A 99 -24.00 -65.17 -0.05
N ALA A 100 -25.06 -65.78 -0.59
CA ALA A 100 -26.11 -66.42 0.21
C ALA A 100 -25.56 -67.44 1.23
N ASN A 101 -24.62 -68.30 0.81
CA ASN A 101 -24.01 -69.30 1.68
C ASN A 101 -23.24 -68.68 2.86
N LEU A 102 -22.53 -67.57 2.62
CA LEU A 102 -21.80 -66.85 3.64
C LEU A 102 -22.75 -66.16 4.64
N ARG A 103 -23.90 -65.64 4.16
CA ARG A 103 -24.94 -65.03 5.02
C ARG A 103 -25.66 -66.03 5.93
N THR A 104 -25.80 -67.28 5.52
CA THR A 104 -26.51 -68.31 6.31
C THR A 104 -25.58 -69.15 7.18
N SER A 105 -24.27 -69.11 6.94
CA SER A 105 -23.27 -69.97 7.61
C SER A 105 -22.52 -69.24 8.74
N ASN A 106 -23.22 -68.42 9.54
CA ASN A 106 -22.72 -67.84 10.79
C ASN A 106 -21.33 -67.16 10.67
N THR A 107 -21.16 -66.30 9.65
CA THR A 107 -19.89 -65.64 9.33
C THR A 107 -19.35 -64.80 10.49
N ARG A 108 -18.03 -64.76 10.60
CA ARG A 108 -17.28 -64.05 11.63
C ARG A 108 -16.21 -63.16 11.02
N LEU A 109 -15.97 -62.04 11.70
CA LEU A 109 -14.91 -61.08 11.43
C LEU A 109 -14.21 -60.80 12.76
N GLN A 110 -12.88 -60.91 12.80
CA GLN A 110 -12.07 -60.71 13.99
C GLN A 110 -10.87 -59.80 13.68
N VAL A 111 -10.49 -58.94 14.61
CA VAL A 111 -9.32 -58.05 14.50
C VAL A 111 -8.35 -58.31 15.64
N PHE A 112 -7.04 -58.20 15.37
CA PHE A 112 -5.98 -58.49 16.32
C PHE A 112 -5.01 -57.30 16.46
N ASN A 113 -4.65 -56.96 17.69
CA ASN A 113 -3.64 -55.97 18.10
C ASN A 113 -2.19 -56.42 17.83
N THR A 114 -1.96 -57.13 16.73
CA THR A 114 -0.62 -57.60 16.36
C THR A 114 -0.50 -57.76 14.84
N SER A 115 0.73 -57.66 14.35
CA SER A 115 1.13 -58.08 13.00
C SER A 115 1.73 -59.48 12.97
N SER A 116 1.83 -60.16 14.12
CA SER A 116 2.45 -61.48 14.26
C SER A 116 1.42 -62.59 14.17
N CYS A 117 1.69 -63.59 13.32
CA CYS A 117 0.91 -64.81 13.20
C CYS A 117 1.32 -65.90 14.21
N ALA A 118 2.14 -65.56 15.21
CA ALA A 118 2.46 -66.50 16.28
C ALA A 118 1.21 -66.75 17.14
N VAL A 119 0.83 -68.02 17.26
CA VAL A 119 -0.38 -68.53 17.91
C VAL A 119 -0.69 -67.84 19.25
N GLY A 120 0.23 -67.93 20.23
CA GLY A 120 0.05 -67.30 21.54
C GLY A 120 0.05 -65.77 21.55
N THR A 121 0.47 -65.13 20.44
CA THR A 121 0.38 -63.68 20.25
C THR A 121 -0.97 -63.27 19.66
N LEU A 122 -1.57 -64.08 18.78
CA LEU A 122 -2.90 -63.80 18.22
C LEU A 122 -3.95 -63.78 19.33
N ASP A 123 -3.94 -64.76 20.22
CA ASP A 123 -4.99 -64.91 21.23
C ASP A 123 -5.09 -63.75 22.22
N ILE A 124 -3.97 -63.40 22.86
CA ILE A 124 -3.92 -62.32 23.85
C ILE A 124 -4.16 -60.93 23.24
N ASN A 125 -4.06 -60.81 21.91
CA ASN A 125 -4.25 -59.55 21.18
C ASN A 125 -5.58 -59.49 20.40
N SER A 126 -6.50 -60.45 20.56
CA SER A 126 -7.84 -60.37 19.95
C SER A 126 -8.57 -59.11 20.44
N ASN A 127 -8.75 -58.12 19.55
CA ASN A 127 -9.25 -56.78 19.87
C ASN A 127 -10.64 -56.50 19.26
N GLY A 128 -11.45 -57.53 19.11
CA GLY A 128 -12.85 -57.40 18.69
C GLY A 128 -13.31 -58.53 17.79
N CYS A 129 -14.61 -58.83 17.87
CA CYS A 129 -15.28 -59.85 17.07
C CYS A 129 -16.65 -59.34 16.61
N ALA A 130 -17.00 -59.56 15.34
CA ALA A 130 -18.33 -59.32 14.81
C ALA A 130 -18.92 -60.61 14.22
N SER A 131 -20.23 -60.73 14.36
CA SER A 131 -21.02 -61.95 14.11
C SER A 131 -22.16 -61.67 13.14
N GLY A 132 -22.21 -62.40 12.03
CA GLY A 132 -23.27 -62.25 11.02
C GLY A 132 -24.55 -63.00 11.37
N THR A 133 -25.67 -62.26 11.43
CA THR A 133 -27.00 -62.77 11.05
C THR A 133 -27.19 -62.62 9.54
N THR A 134 -28.36 -62.95 8.99
CA THR A 134 -28.64 -63.12 7.54
C THR A 134 -28.48 -61.88 6.62
N ALA A 135 -27.92 -60.77 7.13
CA ALA A 135 -27.70 -59.51 6.42
C ALA A 135 -26.62 -59.59 5.33
N ASN A 136 -26.66 -58.64 4.38
CA ASN A 136 -25.73 -58.57 3.24
C ASN A 136 -24.38 -57.87 3.55
N SER A 137 -24.17 -57.47 4.80
CA SER A 137 -22.97 -56.81 5.30
C SER A 137 -22.71 -57.17 6.76
N LEU A 138 -21.45 -57.07 7.17
CA LEU A 138 -20.99 -57.25 8.55
C LEU A 138 -19.93 -56.18 8.85
N SER A 139 -19.92 -55.61 10.05
CA SER A 139 -18.96 -54.55 10.42
C SER A 139 -18.40 -54.80 11.81
N LEU A 140 -17.10 -54.53 11.99
CA LEU A 140 -16.38 -54.57 13.25
C LEU A 140 -15.66 -53.23 13.48
N VAL A 141 -15.72 -52.71 14.69
CA VAL A 141 -14.82 -51.66 15.19
C VAL A 141 -14.00 -52.28 16.33
N PRO A 142 -12.68 -52.07 16.40
CA PRO A 142 -11.85 -52.59 17.48
C PRO A 142 -12.32 -52.13 18.87
N SER A 143 -12.25 -53.02 19.86
CA SER A 143 -12.73 -52.75 21.23
C SER A 143 -11.82 -51.78 22.00
N ASN A 144 -10.53 -51.78 21.69
CA ASN A 144 -9.53 -50.84 22.20
C ASN A 144 -8.90 -50.05 21.05
N ALA A 145 -8.42 -48.84 21.34
CA ALA A 145 -7.76 -47.98 20.38
C ALA A 145 -6.56 -48.66 19.70
N LEU A 146 -6.54 -48.62 18.37
CA LEU A 146 -5.35 -48.92 17.56
C LEU A 146 -4.39 -47.72 17.58
N THR A 147 -3.12 -47.98 17.31
CA THR A 147 -2.09 -46.94 17.15
C THR A 147 -1.91 -46.64 15.67
N PRO A 148 -2.17 -45.41 15.19
CA PRO A 148 -1.91 -45.04 13.80
C PRO A 148 -0.46 -45.31 13.38
N GLY A 149 -0.27 -45.82 12.16
CA GLY A 149 1.04 -46.23 11.64
C GLY A 149 1.45 -47.67 12.00
N ILE A 150 0.73 -48.37 12.88
CA ILE A 150 1.00 -49.77 13.24
C ILE A 150 0.19 -50.73 12.34
N THR A 151 0.77 -51.89 12.04
CA THR A 151 0.12 -52.96 11.25
C THR A 151 -0.68 -53.91 12.14
N TYR A 152 -1.90 -54.21 11.73
CA TYR A 152 -2.86 -55.07 12.44
C TYR A 152 -3.40 -56.18 11.51
N LEU A 153 -3.77 -57.31 12.11
CA LEU A 153 -4.31 -58.49 11.41
C LEU A 153 -5.84 -58.57 11.53
N VAL A 154 -6.47 -59.09 10.49
CA VAL A 154 -7.92 -59.31 10.38
C VAL A 154 -8.18 -60.71 9.84
N ARG A 155 -9.12 -61.44 10.44
CA ARG A 155 -9.53 -62.79 10.04
C ARG A 155 -11.01 -62.77 9.66
N VAL A 156 -11.35 -63.35 8.50
CA VAL A 156 -12.73 -63.60 8.06
C VAL A 156 -12.94 -65.09 8.00
N PHE A 157 -13.95 -65.62 8.70
CA PHE A 157 -14.15 -67.07 8.83
C PHE A 157 -15.62 -67.46 9.04
N THR A 158 -15.89 -68.76 9.08
CA THR A 158 -17.23 -69.33 9.36
C THR A 158 -17.13 -70.44 10.40
N ASN A 159 -18.08 -70.50 11.33
CA ASN A 159 -18.17 -71.60 12.31
C ASN A 159 -18.76 -72.90 11.72
N ALA A 160 -18.89 -73.02 10.40
CA ALA A 160 -19.30 -74.25 9.74
C ALA A 160 -18.12 -75.22 9.64
N ALA A 161 -18.25 -76.40 10.26
CA ALA A 161 -17.23 -77.47 10.23
C ALA A 161 -16.97 -78.05 8.82
N SER A 162 -17.82 -77.74 7.83
CA SER A 162 -17.58 -78.01 6.42
C SER A 162 -18.32 -77.00 5.52
N ILE A 163 -17.70 -76.66 4.39
CA ILE A 163 -18.24 -75.69 3.40
C ILE A 163 -19.01 -76.45 2.32
N ALA A 164 -20.32 -76.20 2.24
CA ALA A 164 -21.18 -76.76 1.19
C ALA A 164 -20.82 -76.23 -0.21
N PRO A 165 -20.98 -77.02 -1.29
CA PRO A 165 -20.73 -76.58 -2.67
C PRO A 165 -21.51 -75.31 -3.04
N GLY A 166 -20.83 -74.31 -3.60
CA GLY A 166 -21.46 -73.05 -4.05
C GLY A 166 -20.52 -71.85 -3.95
N THR A 167 -21.07 -70.64 -4.06
CA THR A 167 -20.32 -69.37 -4.04
C THR A 167 -20.24 -68.80 -2.63
N TRP A 168 -19.03 -68.45 -2.18
CA TRP A 168 -18.71 -67.98 -0.82
C TRP A 168 -17.91 -66.67 -0.84
N SER A 169 -18.40 -65.70 -1.61
CA SER A 169 -17.72 -64.43 -1.91
C SER A 169 -18.18 -63.27 -1.00
N PHE A 170 -17.30 -62.29 -0.81
CA PHE A 170 -17.54 -61.02 -0.14
C PHE A 170 -16.57 -59.94 -0.67
N ASN A 171 -16.77 -58.69 -0.29
CA ASN A 171 -15.75 -57.64 -0.37
C ASN A 171 -15.41 -57.17 1.05
N ILE A 172 -14.15 -56.86 1.33
CA ILE A 172 -13.67 -56.32 2.61
C ILE A 172 -13.02 -54.95 2.42
N ALA A 173 -13.28 -54.02 3.34
CA ALA A 173 -12.67 -52.68 3.37
C ALA A 173 -12.40 -52.23 4.81
N VAL A 174 -11.42 -51.34 5.01
CA VAL A 174 -11.10 -50.73 6.32
C VAL A 174 -11.35 -49.22 6.21
N VAL A 175 -12.46 -48.76 6.79
CA VAL A 175 -12.92 -47.37 6.71
C VAL A 175 -12.53 -46.64 7.98
N ASP A 176 -11.67 -45.64 7.87
CA ASP A 176 -11.29 -44.77 8.98
C ASP A 176 -12.34 -43.68 9.25
N VAL A 177 -12.43 -43.26 10.52
CA VAL A 177 -13.21 -42.10 10.96
C VAL A 177 -12.27 -40.91 11.21
N PRO A 178 -12.76 -39.65 11.23
CA PRO A 178 -11.90 -38.49 11.45
C PRO A 178 -11.14 -38.62 12.79
N PRO A 179 -9.84 -38.27 12.86
CA PRO A 179 -9.05 -38.39 14.11
C PRO A 179 -9.67 -37.63 15.30
N ASN A 180 -10.45 -36.59 14.99
CA ASN A 180 -11.18 -35.75 15.93
C ASN A 180 -12.70 -36.05 16.00
N ASN A 181 -13.11 -37.25 15.63
CA ASN A 181 -14.47 -37.77 15.80
C ASN A 181 -14.97 -37.73 17.25
N LEU A 182 -14.06 -37.72 18.25
CA LEU A 182 -14.39 -37.72 19.68
C LEU A 182 -13.86 -36.47 20.38
N CYS A 183 -14.58 -35.95 21.37
CA CYS A 183 -14.16 -34.77 22.13
C CYS A 183 -12.85 -34.94 22.92
N GLY A 184 -12.38 -36.18 23.12
CA GLY A 184 -11.12 -36.50 23.79
C GLY A 184 -9.89 -36.32 22.90
N THR A 185 -10.06 -36.30 21.57
CA THR A 185 -8.98 -36.17 20.59
C THR A 185 -9.21 -34.97 19.63
N PRO A 186 -9.50 -33.76 20.13
CA PRO A 186 -9.83 -32.62 19.28
C PRO A 186 -8.60 -32.16 18.48
N THR A 187 -8.80 -31.83 17.22
CA THR A 187 -7.74 -31.23 16.38
C THR A 187 -7.42 -29.83 16.89
N ILE A 188 -6.14 -29.50 17.01
CA ILE A 188 -5.69 -28.17 17.47
C ILE A 188 -5.74 -27.20 16.28
N LEU A 189 -6.40 -26.05 16.47
CA LEU A 189 -6.39 -24.94 15.52
C LEU A 189 -5.47 -23.82 16.02
N THR A 190 -4.85 -23.11 15.09
CA THR A 190 -4.01 -21.94 15.37
C THR A 190 -4.88 -20.69 15.34
N SER A 191 -4.90 -19.92 16.43
CA SER A 191 -5.46 -18.56 16.46
C SER A 191 -4.43 -17.60 15.87
N SER A 192 -4.79 -16.80 14.86
CA SER A 192 -3.87 -15.82 14.27
C SER A 192 -4.61 -14.65 13.62
N THR A 193 -3.92 -13.56 13.30
CA THR A 193 -4.50 -12.37 12.65
C THR A 193 -5.00 -12.62 11.22
N GLY A 194 -4.72 -13.79 10.63
CA GLY A 194 -5.27 -14.25 9.36
C GLY A 194 -5.89 -15.64 9.45
N CYS A 195 -6.61 -16.06 8.40
CA CYS A 195 -7.25 -17.37 8.33
C CYS A 195 -6.22 -18.45 7.95
N ILE A 196 -5.72 -19.21 8.93
CA ILE A 196 -4.93 -20.43 8.70
C ILE A 196 -5.91 -21.60 8.63
N THR A 197 -6.21 -22.07 7.42
CA THR A 197 -7.17 -23.16 7.18
C THR A 197 -6.62 -24.52 7.59
N THR A 198 -7.42 -25.26 8.34
CA THR A 198 -7.23 -26.68 8.67
C THR A 198 -8.34 -27.49 8.01
N THR A 199 -7.98 -28.43 7.14
CA THR A 199 -8.95 -29.28 6.45
C THR A 199 -9.54 -30.33 7.38
N GLY A 200 -10.87 -30.35 7.44
CA GLY A 200 -11.69 -31.34 8.12
C GLY A 200 -12.46 -32.23 7.15
N ASN A 201 -13.00 -33.32 7.66
CA ASN A 201 -13.85 -34.23 6.90
C ASN A 201 -14.89 -34.87 7.85
N MET A 202 -16.13 -35.05 7.37
CA MET A 202 -17.23 -35.64 8.15
C MET A 202 -17.54 -37.10 7.78
N TYR A 203 -16.77 -37.72 6.87
CA TYR A 203 -17.06 -39.07 6.38
C TYR A 203 -16.77 -40.13 7.45
N GLY A 204 -17.77 -40.97 7.70
CA GLY A 204 -17.69 -41.97 8.77
C GLY A 204 -17.76 -41.39 10.19
N ALA A 205 -17.90 -40.07 10.34
CA ALA A 205 -18.08 -39.45 11.64
C ALA A 205 -19.35 -39.98 12.33
N THR A 206 -19.28 -40.13 13.65
CA THR A 206 -20.33 -40.66 14.52
C THR A 206 -20.63 -39.65 15.61
N LEU A 207 -21.90 -39.48 15.98
CA LEU A 207 -22.27 -38.65 17.12
C LEU A 207 -21.51 -39.07 18.40
N THR A 208 -20.63 -38.20 18.88
CA THR A 208 -20.18 -38.20 20.27
C THR A 208 -21.37 -37.85 21.15
N SER A 209 -21.59 -38.61 22.23
CA SER A 209 -22.47 -38.21 23.33
C SER A 209 -21.68 -37.40 24.37
N PRO A 210 -21.66 -36.05 24.31
CA PRO A 210 -21.10 -35.25 25.39
C PRO A 210 -21.96 -35.47 26.65
N THR A 211 -21.33 -35.87 27.74
CA THR A 211 -21.99 -36.19 29.01
C THR A 211 -22.34 -34.92 29.79
N ASN A 212 -23.30 -34.16 29.26
CA ASN A 212 -23.87 -32.88 29.71
C ASN A 212 -23.22 -31.60 29.12
N ILE A 213 -23.94 -30.95 28.19
CA ILE A 213 -23.80 -29.53 27.88
C ILE A 213 -24.95 -28.81 28.63
N THR A 214 -24.67 -27.76 29.40
CA THR A 214 -25.74 -26.96 30.04
C THR A 214 -26.48 -26.11 29.00
N ALA A 215 -27.79 -25.90 29.17
CA ALA A 215 -28.54 -24.99 28.30
C ALA A 215 -28.00 -23.54 28.33
N PRO A 216 -28.04 -22.77 27.23
CA PRO A 216 -28.64 -23.11 25.94
C PRO A 216 -27.73 -23.99 25.06
N ASP A 217 -28.25 -25.15 24.66
CA ASP A 217 -27.55 -26.08 23.78
C ASP A 217 -28.17 -26.05 22.37
N CYS A 218 -27.35 -25.81 21.34
CA CYS A 218 -27.77 -25.86 19.94
C CYS A 218 -27.69 -27.27 19.32
N SER A 219 -27.37 -28.29 20.12
CA SER A 219 -27.23 -29.69 19.68
C SER A 219 -28.56 -30.46 19.50
N ALA A 220 -29.63 -29.77 19.10
CA ALA A 220 -30.91 -30.44 18.84
C ALA A 220 -30.85 -31.23 17.52
N GLY A 221 -30.97 -32.57 17.59
CA GLY A 221 -31.04 -33.43 16.41
C GLY A 221 -29.70 -33.67 15.69
N VAL A 222 -28.57 -33.60 16.40
CA VAL A 222 -27.25 -33.89 15.81
C VAL A 222 -27.16 -35.36 15.36
N THR A 223 -26.65 -35.57 14.14
CA THR A 223 -26.46 -36.90 13.55
C THR A 223 -25.00 -37.37 13.57
N TYR A 224 -24.05 -36.45 13.43
CA TYR A 224 -22.60 -36.69 13.50
C TYR A 224 -21.84 -35.40 13.83
N ASP A 225 -20.69 -35.52 14.49
CA ASP A 225 -19.84 -34.40 14.90
C ASP A 225 -18.33 -34.69 14.83
N VAL A 226 -17.53 -33.63 14.82
CA VAL A 226 -16.07 -33.64 15.00
C VAL A 226 -15.65 -32.44 15.86
N TRP A 227 -14.50 -32.55 16.51
CA TRP A 227 -14.09 -31.63 17.58
C TRP A 227 -12.77 -30.92 17.29
N TYR A 228 -12.68 -29.66 17.69
CA TYR A 228 -11.47 -28.84 17.59
C TYR A 228 -11.21 -28.11 18.90
N ARG A 229 -9.98 -27.61 19.10
CA ARG A 229 -9.66 -26.71 20.21
C ARG A 229 -8.64 -25.64 19.81
N PHE A 230 -8.64 -24.51 20.51
CA PHE A 230 -7.66 -23.44 20.35
C PHE A 230 -7.45 -22.70 21.67
N VAL A 231 -6.39 -21.90 21.76
CA VAL A 231 -6.18 -20.94 22.84
C VAL A 231 -6.57 -19.55 22.32
N ALA A 232 -7.48 -18.86 23.01
CA ALA A 232 -7.90 -17.53 22.61
C ALA A 232 -6.76 -16.51 22.81
N GLY A 233 -6.40 -15.77 21.76
CA GLY A 233 -5.45 -14.66 21.82
C GLY A 233 -6.10 -13.33 22.21
N THR A 234 -7.36 -13.12 21.82
CA THR A 234 -8.20 -11.99 22.26
C THR A 234 -9.56 -12.43 22.80
N THR A 235 -10.35 -11.45 23.23
CA THR A 235 -11.73 -11.65 23.67
C THR A 235 -12.71 -11.99 22.54
N ASN A 236 -12.35 -11.78 21.27
CA ASN A 236 -13.31 -11.73 20.16
C ASN A 236 -12.80 -12.32 18.82
N PRO A 237 -12.31 -13.58 18.81
CA PRO A 237 -11.96 -14.26 17.57
C PRO A 237 -13.20 -14.64 16.74
N THR A 238 -13.03 -14.64 15.42
CA THR A 238 -13.99 -15.19 14.46
C THR A 238 -13.54 -16.58 14.04
N ILE A 239 -14.45 -17.56 14.16
CA ILE A 239 -14.27 -18.94 13.73
C ILE A 239 -15.12 -19.13 12.46
N SER A 240 -14.57 -19.73 11.41
CA SER A 240 -15.30 -19.91 10.14
C SER A 240 -15.04 -21.25 9.46
N LEU A 241 -16.09 -21.79 8.83
CA LEU A 241 -16.07 -22.92 7.91
C LEU A 241 -16.08 -22.42 6.46
N SER A 242 -15.34 -23.09 5.58
CA SER A 242 -15.28 -22.86 4.14
C SER A 242 -15.10 -24.18 3.38
N ASN A 243 -15.10 -24.15 2.04
CA ASN A 243 -14.90 -25.33 1.18
C ASN A 243 -15.76 -26.55 1.55
N ILE A 244 -17.01 -26.30 1.97
CA ILE A 244 -17.93 -27.32 2.49
C ILE A 244 -18.42 -28.20 1.34
N GLY A 245 -18.17 -29.50 1.45
CA GLY A 245 -18.58 -30.52 0.50
C GLY A 245 -20.10 -30.71 0.46
N THR A 246 -20.61 -31.12 -0.70
CA THR A 246 -22.05 -31.27 -1.00
C THR A 246 -22.78 -32.32 -0.16
N GLY A 247 -22.04 -33.21 0.51
CA GLY A 247 -22.53 -34.23 1.43
C GLY A 247 -22.59 -33.78 2.89
N PHE A 248 -21.85 -32.74 3.28
CA PHE A 248 -21.92 -32.15 4.63
C PHE A 248 -23.12 -31.18 4.71
N GLN A 249 -24.31 -31.76 4.70
CA GLN A 249 -25.58 -31.02 4.77
C GLN A 249 -25.79 -30.40 6.16
N ASN A 250 -26.45 -29.24 6.22
CA ASN A 250 -26.75 -28.51 7.45
C ASN A 250 -25.56 -28.37 8.43
N PRO A 251 -24.42 -27.79 8.01
CA PRO A 251 -23.26 -27.60 8.87
C PRO A 251 -23.60 -26.61 10.00
N GLN A 252 -23.21 -26.97 11.22
CA GLN A 252 -23.35 -26.17 12.44
C GLN A 252 -22.04 -26.17 13.24
N MET A 253 -21.88 -25.16 14.09
CA MET A 253 -20.79 -25.02 15.04
C MET A 253 -21.31 -24.60 16.42
N GLN A 254 -20.61 -25.05 17.46
CA GLN A 254 -20.82 -24.62 18.85
C GLN A 254 -19.47 -24.37 19.53
N LEU A 255 -19.32 -23.21 20.18
CA LEU A 255 -18.17 -22.85 20.99
C LEU A 255 -18.45 -23.19 22.47
N LEU A 256 -17.52 -23.90 23.09
CA LEU A 256 -17.64 -24.51 24.42
C LEU A 256 -16.39 -24.23 25.27
N SER A 257 -16.53 -24.17 26.59
CA SER A 257 -15.41 -24.26 27.55
C SER A 257 -15.53 -25.49 28.43
N ASN A 258 -14.44 -25.79 29.16
CA ASN A 258 -14.21 -27.00 29.97
C ASN A 258 -13.77 -28.20 29.10
N ASN A 259 -13.33 -29.28 29.75
CA ASN A 259 -12.73 -30.44 29.09
C ASN A 259 -13.74 -31.55 28.81
N CYS A 260 -13.45 -32.38 27.80
CA CYS A 260 -14.21 -33.61 27.51
C CYS A 260 -14.28 -34.51 28.75
N GLY A 261 -15.48 -35.02 29.05
CA GLY A 261 -15.78 -35.76 30.29
C GLY A 261 -16.22 -34.89 31.49
N SER A 262 -16.13 -33.56 31.38
CA SER A 262 -16.77 -32.61 32.31
C SER A 262 -18.05 -32.03 31.72
N THR A 263 -18.86 -31.35 32.54
CA THR A 263 -19.98 -30.53 32.05
C THR A 263 -19.44 -29.37 31.22
N TYR A 264 -19.80 -29.31 29.94
CA TYR A 264 -19.41 -28.21 29.06
C TYR A 264 -20.29 -26.98 29.26
N THR A 265 -19.68 -25.79 29.21
CA THR A 265 -20.39 -24.50 29.21
C THR A 265 -20.42 -23.95 27.77
N PRO A 266 -21.60 -23.74 27.16
CA PRO A 266 -21.70 -23.14 25.84
C PRO A 266 -21.54 -21.62 25.88
N TYR A 267 -20.90 -21.07 24.86
CA TYR A 267 -20.72 -19.62 24.67
C TYR A 267 -21.50 -19.13 23.45
N TYR A 268 -21.30 -19.78 22.30
CA TYR A 268 -21.87 -19.35 21.02
C TYR A 268 -22.25 -20.54 20.15
N CYS A 269 -23.23 -20.31 19.28
CA CYS A 269 -23.65 -21.22 18.23
C CYS A 269 -23.60 -20.50 16.89
N GLY A 270 -23.31 -21.22 15.82
CA GLY A 270 -23.23 -20.68 14.46
C GLY A 270 -23.48 -21.77 13.42
N THR A 271 -23.61 -21.37 12.16
CA THR A 271 -23.78 -22.31 11.04
C THR A 271 -22.42 -22.59 10.40
N THR A 272 -21.93 -21.61 9.61
CA THR A 272 -20.60 -21.60 8.99
C THR A 272 -19.68 -20.53 9.58
N SER A 273 -20.14 -19.73 10.54
CA SER A 273 -19.32 -18.76 11.26
C SER A 273 -19.81 -18.55 12.70
N ILE A 274 -18.87 -18.31 13.61
CA ILE A 274 -19.10 -17.81 14.97
C ILE A 274 -18.23 -16.57 15.15
N ASN A 275 -18.85 -15.44 15.47
CA ASN A 275 -18.15 -14.24 15.96
C ASN A 275 -18.22 -14.26 17.48
N ALA A 276 -17.16 -14.76 18.14
CA ALA A 276 -17.11 -14.80 19.58
C ALA A 276 -16.90 -13.39 20.16
N ASN A 277 -17.35 -13.18 21.39
CA ASN A 277 -17.01 -12.02 22.21
C ASN A 277 -16.76 -12.51 23.64
N TYR A 278 -16.15 -11.68 24.48
CA TYR A 278 -15.95 -11.93 25.91
C TYR A 278 -15.26 -13.27 26.26
N LEU A 279 -14.43 -13.83 25.36
CA LEU A 279 -13.54 -14.94 25.70
C LEU A 279 -12.40 -14.45 26.61
N ASN A 280 -11.84 -15.32 27.44
CA ASN A 280 -10.70 -15.01 28.28
C ASN A 280 -9.39 -15.31 27.52
N PRO A 281 -8.53 -14.31 27.21
CA PRO A 281 -7.24 -14.55 26.56
C PRO A 281 -6.38 -15.54 27.35
N GLY A 282 -5.64 -16.40 26.65
CA GLY A 282 -4.86 -17.49 27.23
C GLY A 282 -5.68 -18.72 27.65
N THR A 283 -7.02 -18.66 27.61
CA THR A 283 -7.88 -19.82 27.94
C THR A 283 -8.08 -20.73 26.71
N THR A 284 -8.10 -22.04 26.94
CA THR A 284 -8.41 -23.03 25.90
C THR A 284 -9.91 -23.19 25.73
N TYR A 285 -10.39 -23.06 24.50
CA TYR A 285 -11.80 -23.27 24.11
C TYR A 285 -11.92 -24.42 23.11
N PHE A 286 -13.09 -25.06 23.10
CA PHE A 286 -13.42 -26.19 22.23
C PHE A 286 -14.49 -25.78 21.22
N ILE A 287 -14.34 -26.24 19.98
CA ILE A 287 -15.30 -26.02 18.90
C ILE A 287 -15.84 -27.38 18.48
N ARG A 288 -17.15 -27.58 18.62
CA ARG A 288 -17.87 -28.72 18.07
C ARG A 288 -18.38 -28.34 16.68
N VAL A 289 -17.96 -29.05 15.64
CA VAL A 289 -18.50 -28.92 14.28
C VAL A 289 -19.39 -30.12 14.02
N PHE A 290 -20.64 -29.90 13.62
CA PHE A 290 -21.65 -30.95 13.58
C PHE A 290 -22.70 -30.76 12.49
N SER A 291 -23.52 -31.79 12.26
CA SER A 291 -24.63 -31.77 11.32
C SER A 291 -25.94 -32.22 11.97
N THR A 292 -27.06 -31.69 11.47
CA THR A 292 -28.42 -32.23 11.70
C THR A 292 -29.00 -32.93 10.46
N GLY A 293 -28.22 -33.01 9.38
CA GLY A 293 -28.59 -33.66 8.11
C GLY A 293 -28.18 -35.13 8.05
N THR A 294 -28.34 -35.75 6.89
CA THR A 294 -27.86 -37.12 6.63
C THR A 294 -26.33 -37.19 6.58
N ALA A 295 -25.74 -38.31 7.01
CA ALA A 295 -24.30 -38.53 6.94
C ALA A 295 -23.80 -38.63 5.48
N PRO A 296 -22.60 -38.10 5.16
CA PRO A 296 -22.05 -38.19 3.81
C PRO A 296 -21.81 -39.64 3.38
N VAL A 297 -22.17 -39.96 2.13
CA VAL A 297 -22.01 -41.31 1.56
C VAL A 297 -20.67 -41.52 0.83
N THR A 298 -19.92 -40.44 0.55
CA THR A 298 -18.54 -40.50 0.04
C THR A 298 -17.62 -39.58 0.85
N ALA A 299 -16.32 -39.85 0.87
CA ALA A 299 -15.33 -39.01 1.53
C ALA A 299 -15.04 -37.69 0.78
N ALA A 300 -15.25 -37.67 -0.54
CA ALA A 300 -15.03 -36.49 -1.37
C ALA A 300 -16.08 -35.40 -1.08
N ASP A 301 -17.33 -35.79 -0.87
CA ASP A 301 -18.44 -34.87 -0.61
C ASP A 301 -18.51 -34.42 0.87
N ALA A 302 -17.61 -34.92 1.73
CA ALA A 302 -17.65 -34.74 3.18
C ALA A 302 -16.64 -33.72 3.74
N GLY A 303 -15.83 -33.09 2.87
CA GLY A 303 -14.79 -32.15 3.27
C GLY A 303 -15.31 -30.80 3.76
N PHE A 304 -14.47 -30.08 4.51
CA PHE A 304 -14.59 -28.65 4.80
C PHE A 304 -13.23 -28.11 5.25
N ASP A 305 -13.03 -26.80 5.24
CA ASP A 305 -11.89 -26.15 5.90
C ASP A 305 -12.39 -25.29 7.06
N ILE A 306 -11.69 -25.31 8.21
CA ILE A 306 -11.95 -24.46 9.37
C ILE A 306 -10.74 -23.58 9.69
N CYS A 307 -10.96 -22.32 10.08
CA CYS A 307 -9.93 -21.44 10.59
C CYS A 307 -10.43 -20.51 11.71
N ILE A 308 -9.50 -19.86 12.40
CA ILE A 308 -9.75 -18.89 13.45
C ILE A 308 -8.96 -17.62 13.13
N VAL A 309 -9.66 -16.49 13.00
CA VAL A 309 -9.11 -15.16 12.84
C VAL A 309 -9.23 -14.43 14.17
N ASP A 310 -8.11 -14.00 14.73
CA ASP A 310 -7.98 -13.48 16.08
C ASP A 310 -7.14 -12.19 16.04
N PRO A 311 -7.70 -11.01 16.34
CA PRO A 311 -7.04 -9.71 16.19
C PRO A 311 -6.04 -9.43 17.34
N VAL A 312 -5.07 -10.32 17.52
CA VAL A 312 -4.06 -10.23 18.59
C VAL A 312 -3.21 -8.98 18.41
N THR A 313 -3.35 -8.02 19.32
CA THR A 313 -2.48 -6.86 19.45
C THR A 313 -1.39 -7.14 20.48
N THR A 314 -0.13 -6.88 20.13
CA THR A 314 1.06 -7.13 20.98
C THR A 314 1.80 -5.86 21.38
N VAL A 315 1.24 -4.69 21.05
CA VAL A 315 1.82 -3.37 21.26
C VAL A 315 0.74 -2.49 21.90
N ALA A 316 1.15 -1.62 22.82
CA ALA A 316 0.27 -0.60 23.41
C ALA A 316 -0.25 0.38 22.33
N PRO A 317 -1.32 1.15 22.59
CA PRO A 317 -1.86 2.11 21.64
C PRO A 317 -0.84 3.20 21.30
N ALA A 318 -0.92 3.78 20.11
CA ALA A 318 0.03 4.81 19.66
C ALA A 318 0.11 6.05 20.56
N ASN A 319 -0.94 6.28 21.36
CA ASN A 319 -1.09 7.40 22.28
C ASN A 319 -0.98 7.00 23.77
N ASP A 320 -0.25 5.93 24.07
CA ASP A 320 0.12 5.53 25.44
C ASP A 320 0.93 6.64 26.14
N ASP A 321 1.84 7.30 25.40
CA ASP A 321 2.62 8.45 25.85
C ASP A 321 2.09 9.79 25.30
N CYS A 322 2.39 10.90 26.00
CA CYS A 322 2.01 12.25 25.58
C CYS A 322 2.55 12.66 24.19
N ALA A 323 3.66 12.07 23.75
CA ALA A 323 4.23 12.33 22.42
C ALA A 323 3.32 11.83 21.28
N GLY A 324 2.53 10.78 21.55
CA GLY A 324 1.52 10.24 20.64
C GLY A 324 0.13 10.86 20.80
N ALA A 325 -0.03 11.91 21.60
CA ALA A 325 -1.34 12.48 21.96
C ALA A 325 -2.22 12.80 20.73
N VAL A 326 -3.40 12.16 20.67
CA VAL A 326 -4.37 12.29 19.57
C VAL A 326 -5.11 13.62 19.64
N ASN A 327 -5.20 14.34 18.53
CA ASN A 327 -5.93 15.61 18.48
C ASN A 327 -7.46 15.41 18.46
N LEU A 328 -8.14 16.02 19.43
CA LEU A 328 -9.58 16.06 19.58
C LEU A 328 -10.13 17.36 18.95
N SER A 329 -11.15 17.25 18.08
CA SER A 329 -11.88 18.43 17.62
C SER A 329 -12.77 19.01 18.72
N VAL A 330 -12.75 20.33 18.85
CA VAL A 330 -13.65 21.10 19.73
C VAL A 330 -14.86 21.59 18.93
N GLY A 331 -16.06 21.47 19.50
CA GLY A 331 -17.30 21.94 18.87
C GLY A 331 -18.49 21.99 19.83
N SER A 332 -19.64 22.50 19.39
CA SER A 332 -20.85 22.56 20.23
C SER A 332 -21.47 21.17 20.51
N ASN A 333 -21.24 20.20 19.63
CA ASN A 333 -21.69 18.82 19.76
C ASN A 333 -20.52 17.85 19.97
N CYS A 334 -20.76 16.78 20.74
CA CYS A 334 -19.79 15.73 21.05
C CYS A 334 -19.37 14.93 19.80
N ALA A 335 -18.21 15.25 19.23
CA ALA A 335 -17.58 14.46 18.17
C ALA A 335 -16.77 13.30 18.79
N ASN A 336 -17.44 12.18 19.09
CA ASN A 336 -16.80 11.02 19.73
C ASN A 336 -15.63 10.44 18.91
N ILE A 337 -14.45 10.36 19.55
CA ILE A 337 -13.30 9.57 19.13
C ILE A 337 -13.20 8.35 20.05
N THR A 338 -13.05 7.16 19.46
CA THR A 338 -12.91 5.90 20.23
C THR A 338 -11.48 5.77 20.77
N GLY A 339 -11.35 5.57 22.07
CA GLY A 339 -10.12 5.12 22.74
C GLY A 339 -10.20 3.66 23.17
N ASN A 340 -9.07 3.04 23.48
CA ASN A 340 -8.99 1.67 23.97
C ASN A 340 -7.74 1.46 24.83
N MET A 341 -7.90 1.32 26.15
CA MET A 341 -6.80 1.15 27.12
C MET A 341 -6.07 -0.21 27.02
N ALA A 342 -6.18 -0.92 25.90
CA ALA A 342 -5.68 -2.28 25.76
C ALA A 342 -4.15 -2.30 25.73
N ILE A 343 -3.52 -2.96 26.69
CA ILE A 343 -2.06 -3.07 26.85
C ILE A 343 -1.41 -1.70 27.16
N ALA A 344 -2.21 -0.69 27.49
CA ALA A 344 -1.73 0.63 27.89
C ALA A 344 -0.86 0.57 29.16
N THR A 345 0.15 1.43 29.24
CA THR A 345 1.11 1.49 30.36
C THR A 345 1.01 2.84 31.08
N PRO A 346 1.53 2.99 32.31
CA PRO A 346 1.50 4.27 33.01
C PRO A 346 2.65 5.16 32.53
N SER A 347 2.30 6.29 31.91
CA SER A 347 3.22 7.33 31.45
C SER A 347 4.10 7.89 32.57
N PRO A 348 5.33 8.33 32.25
CA PRO A 348 6.28 8.86 33.24
C PRO A 348 5.90 10.22 33.81
N GLU A 349 5.01 10.98 33.15
CA GLU A 349 4.48 12.25 33.63
C GLU A 349 3.77 12.12 34.98
N VAL A 350 4.30 12.77 36.02
CA VAL A 350 3.69 12.79 37.36
C VAL A 350 2.30 13.42 37.32
N LEU A 351 1.34 12.84 38.05
CA LEU A 351 0.00 13.42 38.24
C LEU A 351 0.09 14.78 38.97
N GLY A 352 -0.73 15.75 38.56
CA GLY A 352 -0.88 17.01 39.28
C GLY A 352 -1.27 16.78 40.75
N GLY A 353 -0.75 17.62 41.66
CA GLY A 353 -0.79 17.36 43.12
C GLY A 353 -2.18 17.28 43.77
N THR A 354 -3.26 17.60 43.05
CA THR A 354 -4.66 17.46 43.49
C THR A 354 -5.40 16.30 42.82
N CYS A 355 -4.75 15.57 41.89
CA CYS A 355 -5.37 14.53 41.10
C CYS A 355 -5.36 13.18 41.83
N ALA A 356 -6.43 12.39 41.66
CA ALA A 356 -6.52 11.06 42.24
C ALA A 356 -5.46 10.14 41.62
N GLY A 357 -4.76 9.35 42.44
CA GLY A 357 -3.70 8.44 41.98
C GLY A 357 -3.77 7.08 42.69
N PRO A 358 -2.89 6.12 42.32
CA PRO A 358 -1.81 6.25 41.33
C PRO A 358 -2.33 6.25 39.88
N ASN A 359 -1.51 6.68 38.92
CA ASN A 359 -1.73 6.34 37.51
C ASN A 359 -1.33 4.87 37.29
N VAL A 360 -2.25 4.01 36.84
CA VAL A 360 -1.96 2.60 36.57
C VAL A 360 -1.72 2.33 35.08
N TYR A 361 -2.44 3.05 34.23
CA TYR A 361 -2.32 3.04 32.77
C TYR A 361 -3.11 4.24 32.22
N ASP A 362 -2.58 4.91 31.19
CA ASP A 362 -3.18 6.11 30.61
C ASP A 362 -3.17 6.13 29.08
N LEU A 363 -3.94 7.05 28.50
CA LEU A 363 -3.92 7.42 27.09
C LEU A 363 -3.99 8.94 26.96
N TRP A 364 -3.25 9.46 25.99
CA TRP A 364 -3.09 10.89 25.77
C TRP A 364 -3.84 11.41 24.57
N TYR A 365 -4.36 12.60 24.75
CA TYR A 365 -5.07 13.40 23.77
C TYR A 365 -4.61 14.85 23.88
N LYS A 366 -4.93 15.67 22.87
CA LYS A 366 -4.67 17.11 22.86
C LYS A 366 -5.77 17.84 22.12
N PHE A 367 -5.93 19.14 22.38
CA PHE A 367 -6.88 19.99 21.66
C PHE A 367 -6.45 21.45 21.72
N LYS A 368 -6.99 22.27 20.82
CA LYS A 368 -6.84 23.73 20.84
C LYS A 368 -8.14 24.34 21.36
N ALA A 369 -8.10 25.00 22.51
CA ALA A 369 -9.30 25.57 23.12
C ALA A 369 -9.92 26.64 22.21
N VAL A 370 -11.25 26.65 22.09
CA VAL A 370 -11.98 27.61 21.25
C VAL A 370 -12.63 28.70 22.11
N THR A 371 -13.08 28.35 23.31
CA THR A 371 -13.46 29.33 24.35
C THR A 371 -12.74 29.01 25.68
N PRO A 372 -12.90 29.81 26.73
CA PRO A 372 -12.42 29.44 28.07
C PRO A 372 -13.13 28.24 28.69
N ASN A 373 -14.33 27.90 28.19
CA ASN A 373 -15.25 26.93 28.78
C ASN A 373 -15.35 25.68 27.89
N GLU A 374 -14.71 24.58 28.28
CA GLU A 374 -14.67 23.34 27.50
C GLU A 374 -15.00 22.14 28.40
N ILE A 375 -15.81 21.22 27.87
CA ILE A 375 -16.32 20.03 28.59
C ILE A 375 -15.75 18.77 27.95
N ILE A 376 -14.87 18.07 28.67
CA ILE A 376 -14.29 16.81 28.21
C ILE A 376 -15.16 15.67 28.76
N SER A 377 -15.76 14.88 27.85
CA SER A 377 -16.66 13.78 28.22
C SER A 377 -16.12 12.44 27.75
N LEU A 378 -16.13 11.45 28.67
CA LEU A 378 -15.98 10.03 28.35
C LEU A 378 -17.37 9.36 28.32
N SER A 379 -17.63 8.54 27.30
CA SER A 379 -18.85 7.74 27.15
C SER A 379 -18.52 6.32 26.64
N SER A 380 -19.52 5.42 26.59
CA SER A 380 -19.34 4.02 26.15
C SER A 380 -18.20 3.26 26.82
N ILE A 381 -17.92 3.57 28.09
CA ILE A 381 -16.81 3.00 28.87
C ILE A 381 -17.05 1.49 29.06
N GLY A 382 -16.13 0.68 28.53
CA GLY A 382 -16.16 -0.78 28.62
C GLY A 382 -15.85 -1.27 30.04
N ALA A 383 -16.43 -2.42 30.41
CA ALA A 383 -16.39 -2.95 31.77
C ALA A 383 -14.97 -3.20 32.35
N ASN A 384 -13.93 -3.28 31.51
CA ASN A 384 -12.55 -3.46 31.95
C ASN A 384 -11.79 -2.13 32.19
N PHE A 385 -12.32 -0.97 31.74
CA PHE A 385 -11.72 0.33 32.07
C PHE A 385 -12.29 0.80 33.42
N LEU A 386 -11.62 0.39 34.49
CA LEU A 386 -12.03 0.66 35.88
C LEU A 386 -11.59 2.06 36.32
N SER A 387 -12.39 2.69 37.18
CA SER A 387 -12.10 4.01 37.80
C SER A 387 -11.53 5.07 36.84
N PRO A 388 -12.18 5.36 35.69
CA PRO A 388 -11.66 6.31 34.71
C PRO A 388 -11.59 7.73 35.29
N GLN A 389 -10.45 8.38 35.08
CA GLN A 389 -10.17 9.77 35.44
C GLN A 389 -9.65 10.54 34.22
N ILE A 390 -9.74 11.87 34.31
CA ILE A 390 -9.31 12.82 33.29
C ILE A 390 -8.42 13.86 33.97
N GLU A 391 -7.31 14.23 33.33
CA GLU A 391 -6.48 15.38 33.70
C GLU A 391 -6.25 16.26 32.45
N ILE A 392 -6.41 17.57 32.61
CA ILE A 392 -6.12 18.58 31.58
C ILE A 392 -4.81 19.25 31.96
N LEU A 393 -3.86 19.31 31.03
CA LEU A 393 -2.52 19.85 31.24
C LEU A 393 -2.19 20.93 30.21
N SER A 394 -1.30 21.84 30.60
CA SER A 394 -0.76 22.91 29.76
C SER A 394 0.77 22.80 29.69
N GLY A 395 1.36 23.26 28.59
CA GLY A 395 2.79 23.10 28.29
C GLY A 395 3.07 21.98 27.28
N SER A 396 4.17 21.26 27.47
CA SER A 396 4.63 20.18 26.58
C SER A 396 5.09 18.95 27.37
N CYS A 397 5.22 17.81 26.68
CA CYS A 397 5.80 16.58 27.22
C CYS A 397 7.06 16.82 28.07
N GLY A 398 7.15 16.12 29.21
CA GLY A 398 8.20 16.31 30.20
C GLY A 398 8.20 17.64 30.99
N SER A 399 7.33 18.61 30.68
CA SER A 399 7.27 19.93 31.36
C SER A 399 5.83 20.46 31.49
N PHE A 400 4.88 19.58 31.79
CA PHE A 400 3.48 19.95 31.95
C PHE A 400 3.17 20.65 33.28
N THR A 401 2.21 21.56 33.25
CA THR A 401 1.49 22.08 34.42
C THR A 401 0.04 21.57 34.36
N SER A 402 -0.37 20.82 35.37
CA SER A 402 -1.76 20.36 35.53
C SER A 402 -2.69 21.55 35.74
N VAL A 403 -3.77 21.61 34.96
CA VAL A 403 -4.77 22.70 34.95
C VAL A 403 -5.99 22.31 35.79
N LEU A 404 -6.49 21.08 35.58
CA LEU A 404 -7.68 20.55 36.23
C LEU A 404 -7.72 19.02 36.08
N CYS A 405 -8.31 18.31 37.04
CA CYS A 405 -8.53 16.86 36.94
C CYS A 405 -9.79 16.41 37.70
N GLY A 406 -10.32 15.26 37.32
CA GLY A 406 -11.52 14.65 37.93
C GLY A 406 -12.12 13.55 37.07
N SER A 407 -13.36 13.14 37.38
CA SER A 407 -14.13 12.17 36.59
C SER A 407 -14.82 12.81 35.38
N SER A 408 -15.22 11.97 34.41
CA SER A 408 -16.13 12.37 33.33
C SER A 408 -17.52 12.78 33.85
N PRO A 409 -18.17 13.84 33.31
CA PRO A 409 -17.60 14.86 32.43
C PRO A 409 -16.77 15.89 33.22
N LEU A 410 -15.62 16.29 32.68
CA LEU A 410 -14.74 17.29 33.28
C LEU A 410 -14.95 18.66 32.61
N VAL A 411 -15.34 19.66 33.40
CA VAL A 411 -15.64 21.02 32.92
C VAL A 411 -14.51 21.98 33.28
N ALA A 412 -13.78 22.47 32.28
CA ALA A 412 -12.83 23.56 32.42
C ALA A 412 -13.50 24.91 32.10
N THR A 413 -13.12 25.98 32.81
CA THR A 413 -13.73 27.32 32.67
C THR A 413 -12.73 28.48 32.58
N THR A 414 -11.43 28.15 32.55
CA THR A 414 -10.31 29.11 32.63
C THR A 414 -9.28 28.90 31.52
N LEU A 415 -9.65 28.19 30.44
CA LEU A 415 -8.75 27.96 29.31
C LEU A 415 -8.52 29.26 28.53
N THR A 416 -7.42 29.32 27.80
CA THR A 416 -7.10 30.44 26.92
C THR A 416 -7.42 30.05 25.48
N PRO A 417 -8.39 30.71 24.81
CA PRO A 417 -8.71 30.45 23.41
C PRO A 417 -7.48 30.54 22.51
N GLY A 418 -7.31 29.55 21.63
CA GLY A 418 -6.17 29.43 20.73
C GLY A 418 -4.95 28.69 21.30
N ASN A 419 -4.88 28.44 22.61
CA ASN A 419 -3.81 27.63 23.20
C ASN A 419 -4.11 26.13 23.07
N THR A 420 -3.05 25.33 22.93
CA THR A 420 -3.12 23.87 22.95
C THR A 420 -3.04 23.36 24.40
N TYR A 421 -3.94 22.44 24.74
CA TYR A 421 -3.98 21.72 26.00
C TYR A 421 -3.88 20.21 25.73
N TYR A 422 -3.32 19.48 26.68
CA TYR A 422 -3.25 18.02 26.66
C TYR A 422 -4.31 17.46 27.61
N VAL A 423 -4.85 16.30 27.27
CA VAL A 423 -5.83 15.56 28.07
C VAL A 423 -5.29 14.16 28.28
N ARG A 424 -5.01 13.82 29.54
CA ARG A 424 -4.68 12.47 29.98
C ARG A 424 -5.96 11.80 30.46
N VAL A 425 -6.31 10.66 29.86
CA VAL A 425 -7.36 9.75 30.30
C VAL A 425 -6.70 8.56 30.96
N TYR A 426 -7.00 8.28 32.23
CA TYR A 426 -6.23 7.29 33.00
C TYR A 426 -7.08 6.49 33.98
N SER A 427 -6.55 5.38 34.48
CA SER A 427 -7.15 4.61 35.58
C SER A 427 -6.38 4.77 36.88
N THR A 428 -7.13 4.81 37.99
CA THR A 428 -6.57 4.73 39.35
C THR A 428 -6.48 3.33 39.93
N THR A 429 -7.03 2.29 39.27
CA THR A 429 -7.11 0.92 39.83
C THR A 429 -7.13 -0.20 38.78
N GLY A 430 -6.93 -1.44 39.22
CA GLY A 430 -6.96 -2.63 38.35
C GLY A 430 -5.62 -2.92 37.69
N ALA A 431 -5.63 -3.76 36.66
CA ALA A 431 -4.49 -3.98 35.76
C ALA A 431 -4.87 -3.42 34.38
N ALA A 432 -3.87 -3.08 33.56
CA ALA A 432 -4.09 -2.70 32.17
C ALA A 432 -4.89 -3.80 31.43
N PRO A 433 -6.02 -3.47 30.78
CA PRO A 433 -6.80 -4.46 30.03
C PRO A 433 -5.94 -5.16 28.96
N ASN A 434 -5.93 -6.50 28.93
CA ASN A 434 -5.30 -7.26 27.85
C ASN A 434 -6.22 -7.40 26.61
N GLY A 435 -7.17 -6.48 26.44
CA GLY A 435 -8.32 -6.58 25.56
C GLY A 435 -9.26 -5.38 25.76
N ASN A 436 -10.57 -5.57 25.59
CA ASN A 436 -11.59 -4.52 25.53
C ASN A 436 -11.62 -3.55 26.74
N GLY A 437 -10.79 -2.50 26.69
CA GLY A 437 -10.81 -1.32 27.56
C GLY A 437 -11.30 -0.08 26.80
N ARG A 438 -12.29 -0.27 25.93
CA ARG A 438 -12.79 0.77 25.03
C ARG A 438 -13.55 1.88 25.77
N PHE A 439 -13.51 3.08 25.22
CA PHE A 439 -14.35 4.21 25.58
C PHE A 439 -14.47 5.14 24.36
N ASN A 440 -15.35 6.12 24.44
CA ASN A 440 -15.35 7.27 23.54
C ASN A 440 -14.98 8.52 24.34
N ILE A 441 -14.20 9.41 23.75
CA ILE A 441 -13.89 10.75 24.28
C ILE A 441 -14.35 11.82 23.28
N CYS A 442 -14.84 12.94 23.79
CA CYS A 442 -15.09 14.14 23.00
C CYS A 442 -14.89 15.41 23.85
N ILE A 443 -14.79 16.56 23.16
CA ILE A 443 -14.79 17.89 23.79
C ILE A 443 -15.99 18.67 23.28
N GLN A 444 -16.71 19.31 24.19
CA GLN A 444 -17.86 20.16 23.89
C GLN A 444 -17.69 21.58 24.45
N THR A 445 -18.02 22.57 23.64
CA THR A 445 -18.05 23.98 24.04
C THR A 445 -19.51 24.43 24.18
N PRO A 446 -20.03 24.68 25.40
CA PRO A 446 -21.42 25.10 25.58
C PRO A 446 -21.70 26.51 25.01
N ASP A 447 -20.67 27.34 24.86
CA ASP A 447 -20.78 28.71 24.36
C ASP A 447 -20.78 28.80 22.82
N LEU A 448 -20.52 27.70 22.10
CA LEU A 448 -20.54 27.69 20.64
C LEU A 448 -21.97 27.55 20.10
N PRO A 449 -22.35 28.32 19.05
CA PRO A 449 -23.63 28.14 18.39
C PRO A 449 -23.86 26.69 17.90
N SER A 450 -25.11 26.25 17.96
CA SER A 450 -25.54 24.96 17.38
C SER A 450 -25.51 24.96 15.85
N VAL A 451 -25.63 26.14 15.24
CA VAL A 451 -25.52 26.35 13.79
C VAL A 451 -24.06 26.60 13.42
N ARG A 452 -23.50 25.76 12.54
CA ARG A 452 -22.14 25.90 12.01
C ARG A 452 -22.16 26.76 10.75
N PHE A 453 -21.07 27.48 10.49
CA PHE A 453 -20.97 28.38 9.34
C PHE A 453 -19.53 28.51 8.81
N GLY A 454 -19.39 28.92 7.56
CA GLY A 454 -18.10 29.22 6.95
C GLY A 454 -18.24 30.01 5.65
N ASN A 455 -17.47 31.08 5.48
CA ASN A 455 -17.42 31.86 4.24
C ASN A 455 -16.38 31.29 3.26
N SER A 456 -16.68 31.39 1.97
CA SER A 456 -15.77 30.97 0.89
C SER A 456 -16.05 31.76 -0.38
N TYR A 457 -15.31 31.44 -1.43
CA TYR A 457 -15.57 31.92 -2.78
C TYR A 457 -15.31 30.78 -3.77
N VAL A 458 -15.86 30.91 -4.98
CA VAL A 458 -15.45 30.10 -6.13
C VAL A 458 -15.14 31.05 -7.28
N ASN A 459 -13.94 30.96 -7.85
CA ASN A 459 -13.63 31.67 -9.10
C ASN A 459 -14.38 30.97 -10.25
N ILE A 460 -15.50 31.55 -10.68
CA ILE A 460 -16.37 30.98 -11.72
C ILE A 460 -15.66 30.99 -13.08
N THR A 461 -14.85 32.01 -13.37
CA THR A 461 -14.06 32.08 -14.61
C THR A 461 -13.05 30.95 -14.72
N GLN A 462 -12.54 30.44 -13.59
CA GLN A 462 -11.50 29.42 -13.54
C GLN A 462 -11.97 28.12 -12.86
N LYS A 463 -13.30 27.89 -12.82
CA LYS A 463 -13.92 26.83 -11.99
C LYS A 463 -13.39 25.43 -12.29
N THR A 464 -13.08 25.10 -13.54
CA THR A 464 -12.62 23.77 -13.96
C THR A 464 -11.09 23.62 -14.00
N THR A 465 -10.34 24.71 -14.21
CA THR A 465 -8.88 24.65 -14.34
C THR A 465 -8.17 24.88 -13.00
N GLY A 466 -8.71 25.78 -12.19
CA GLY A 466 -7.96 26.49 -11.17
C GLY A 466 -7.05 27.58 -11.75
N GLY A 467 -6.37 28.28 -10.85
CA GLY A 467 -5.46 29.39 -11.13
C GLY A 467 -5.53 30.49 -10.07
N VAL A 468 -4.84 31.59 -10.34
CA VAL A 468 -4.81 32.81 -9.51
C VAL A 468 -6.01 33.70 -9.81
N VAL A 469 -6.44 34.56 -8.88
CA VAL A 469 -7.50 35.54 -9.14
C VAL A 469 -6.95 36.69 -9.99
N ARG A 470 -7.61 37.02 -11.10
CA ARG A 470 -7.18 38.08 -12.04
C ARG A 470 -8.20 39.21 -12.18
N PRO A 471 -7.80 40.41 -12.63
CA PRO A 471 -8.74 41.46 -13.05
C PRO A 471 -9.74 40.92 -14.08
N GLY A 472 -11.04 41.23 -13.89
CA GLY A 472 -12.12 40.75 -14.75
C GLY A 472 -12.62 39.32 -14.49
N ASP A 473 -11.99 38.53 -13.60
CA ASP A 473 -12.57 37.24 -13.20
C ASP A 473 -13.92 37.46 -12.46
N THR A 474 -14.84 36.50 -12.59
CA THR A 474 -16.09 36.48 -11.84
C THR A 474 -15.94 35.56 -10.63
N LEU A 475 -16.10 36.10 -9.42
CA LEU A 475 -16.08 35.34 -8.17
C LEU A 475 -17.52 35.19 -7.67
N GLU A 476 -17.89 33.97 -7.28
CA GLU A 476 -19.12 33.71 -6.53
C GLU A 476 -18.77 33.63 -5.04
N ILE A 477 -19.15 34.66 -4.28
CA ILE A 477 -18.93 34.75 -2.84
C ILE A 477 -20.02 33.96 -2.13
N ARG A 478 -19.64 33.15 -1.14
CA ARG A 478 -20.52 32.21 -0.45
C ARG A 478 -20.42 32.32 1.07
N MET A 479 -21.56 32.13 1.76
CA MET A 479 -21.57 31.79 3.19
C MET A 479 -22.37 30.50 3.39
N THR A 480 -21.68 29.43 3.75
CA THR A 480 -22.27 28.13 4.07
C THR A 480 -22.82 28.14 5.48
N ILE A 481 -24.00 27.56 5.66
CA ILE A 481 -24.71 27.40 6.93
C ILE A 481 -25.13 25.92 7.06
N HIS A 482 -24.81 25.31 8.20
CA HIS A 482 -25.25 23.96 8.55
C HIS A 482 -25.97 23.96 9.90
N HIS A 483 -27.22 23.52 9.91
CA HIS A 483 -28.05 23.35 11.11
C HIS A 483 -28.49 21.88 11.23
N ALA A 484 -27.91 21.17 12.21
CA ALA A 484 -28.11 19.73 12.40
C ALA A 484 -29.18 19.38 13.45
N ALA A 485 -29.73 20.37 14.17
CA ALA A 485 -30.66 20.12 15.27
C ALA A 485 -32.13 20.20 14.83
N THR A 486 -32.95 19.29 15.37
CA THR A 486 -34.41 19.18 15.09
C THR A 486 -35.23 20.37 15.57
N SER A 487 -34.62 21.30 16.31
CA SER A 487 -35.21 22.59 16.69
C SER A 487 -35.38 23.52 15.49
N THR A 488 -36.56 24.14 15.36
CA THR A 488 -36.78 25.21 14.39
C THR A 488 -35.98 26.46 14.74
N ILE A 489 -35.25 27.01 13.77
CA ILE A 489 -34.71 28.37 13.79
C ILE A 489 -35.61 29.28 12.95
N THR A 490 -35.84 30.52 13.38
CA THR A 490 -36.71 31.50 12.70
C THR A 490 -35.99 32.83 12.47
N ASN A 491 -36.64 33.80 11.83
CA ASN A 491 -36.08 35.13 11.58
C ASN A 491 -34.73 35.07 10.85
N LEU A 492 -34.63 34.21 9.84
CA LEU A 492 -33.37 33.90 9.15
C LEU A 492 -32.97 35.04 8.20
N ARG A 493 -31.78 35.58 8.39
CA ARG A 493 -31.27 36.77 7.68
C ARG A 493 -29.83 36.59 7.30
N PHE A 494 -29.47 37.00 6.10
CA PHE A 494 -28.09 37.15 5.66
C PHE A 494 -27.85 38.58 5.21
N VAL A 495 -26.74 39.18 5.64
CA VAL A 495 -26.26 40.46 5.15
C VAL A 495 -24.76 40.42 4.84
N ASP A 496 -24.37 41.12 3.77
CA ASP A 496 -22.96 41.25 3.41
C ASP A 496 -22.66 42.56 2.66
N SER A 497 -21.41 43.00 2.71
CA SER A 497 -20.91 44.13 1.95
C SER A 497 -20.11 43.65 0.75
N ILE A 498 -20.21 44.34 -0.40
CA ILE A 498 -19.38 44.00 -1.56
C ILE A 498 -17.90 44.13 -1.16
N PRO A 499 -17.06 43.12 -1.44
CA PRO A 499 -15.63 43.16 -1.17
C PRO A 499 -14.96 44.32 -1.92
N ILE A 500 -13.97 44.96 -1.28
CA ILE A 500 -13.13 45.95 -1.98
C ILE A 500 -12.43 45.30 -3.18
N ASN A 501 -12.09 46.10 -4.19
CA ASN A 501 -11.46 45.63 -5.44
C ASN A 501 -12.32 44.64 -6.23
N THR A 502 -13.64 44.65 -5.98
CA THR A 502 -14.66 43.97 -6.77
C THR A 502 -15.87 44.88 -6.99
N THR A 503 -16.68 44.57 -8.00
CA THR A 503 -17.99 45.19 -8.23
C THR A 503 -19.07 44.10 -8.35
N MET A 504 -20.26 44.33 -7.81
CA MET A 504 -21.39 43.41 -7.98
C MET A 504 -21.66 43.16 -9.48
N LEU A 505 -21.91 41.90 -9.85
CA LEU A 505 -22.32 41.54 -11.20
C LEU A 505 -23.83 41.80 -11.36
N THR A 506 -24.21 42.72 -12.23
CA THR A 506 -25.58 43.25 -12.36
C THR A 506 -26.22 43.06 -13.74
N GLY A 507 -25.92 41.95 -14.42
CA GLY A 507 -26.59 41.59 -15.66
C GLY A 507 -28.06 41.21 -15.45
N ALA A 508 -28.87 41.21 -16.51
CA ALA A 508 -30.32 40.96 -16.42
C ALA A 508 -30.69 39.58 -15.83
N THR A 509 -29.77 38.61 -15.87
CA THR A 509 -29.91 37.25 -15.34
C THR A 509 -29.24 37.05 -13.98
N ASP A 510 -28.55 38.04 -13.43
CA ASP A 510 -27.83 37.91 -12.15
C ASP A 510 -28.78 38.06 -10.96
N ARG A 511 -28.55 37.24 -9.94
CA ARG A 511 -29.47 36.99 -8.82
C ARG A 511 -28.67 36.77 -7.55
N LEU A 512 -29.20 37.20 -6.42
CA LEU A 512 -28.80 36.66 -5.11
C LEU A 512 -29.41 35.25 -5.00
N LYS A 513 -28.68 34.30 -4.43
CA LYS A 513 -29.10 32.88 -4.47
C LYS A 513 -28.94 32.20 -3.13
N VAL A 514 -29.80 31.21 -2.90
CA VAL A 514 -29.55 30.12 -1.96
C VAL A 514 -29.23 28.89 -2.80
N ILE A 515 -28.09 28.25 -2.54
CA ILE A 515 -27.60 27.09 -3.28
C ILE A 515 -27.49 25.85 -2.37
N THR A 516 -27.64 24.67 -2.98
CA THR A 516 -27.29 23.39 -2.36
C THR A 516 -25.78 23.26 -2.18
N ASN A 517 -25.33 22.23 -1.48
CA ASN A 517 -23.92 21.86 -1.35
C ASN A 517 -23.26 21.55 -2.70
N GLU A 518 -23.97 20.97 -3.67
CA GLU A 518 -23.51 20.77 -5.06
C GLU A 518 -23.47 22.07 -5.89
N GLY A 519 -23.91 23.20 -5.31
CA GLY A 519 -23.99 24.49 -5.99
C GLY A 519 -25.22 24.66 -6.90
N LEU A 520 -26.22 23.77 -6.80
CA LEU A 520 -27.48 23.93 -7.52
C LEU A 520 -28.31 25.06 -6.90
N THR A 521 -28.97 25.89 -7.72
CA THR A 521 -29.81 26.99 -7.21
C THR A 521 -31.11 26.44 -6.64
N TYR A 522 -31.36 26.69 -5.36
CA TYR A 522 -32.61 26.32 -4.66
C TYR A 522 -33.60 27.48 -4.61
N LYS A 523 -33.16 28.68 -4.22
CA LYS A 523 -33.91 29.93 -4.31
C LYS A 523 -33.07 31.00 -5.00
N SER A 524 -33.73 31.91 -5.70
CA SER A 524 -33.10 33.05 -6.35
C SER A 524 -33.96 34.29 -6.19
N TYR A 525 -33.30 35.41 -5.93
CA TYR A 525 -33.87 36.72 -5.68
C TYR A 525 -33.29 37.70 -6.70
N THR A 526 -34.05 38.72 -7.11
CA THR A 526 -33.51 39.75 -7.99
C THR A 526 -32.47 40.62 -7.25
N LEU A 527 -31.90 41.59 -7.96
CA LEU A 527 -31.02 42.59 -7.37
C LEU A 527 -31.76 43.89 -7.03
N ALA A 528 -33.06 43.98 -7.35
CA ALA A 528 -33.85 45.17 -7.12
C ALA A 528 -34.18 45.36 -5.63
N THR A 529 -34.86 46.46 -5.33
CA THR A 529 -35.34 46.80 -3.99
C THR A 529 -36.86 46.74 -3.99
N GLY A 530 -37.45 46.01 -3.04
CA GLY A 530 -38.89 46.07 -2.81
C GLY A 530 -39.76 45.12 -3.64
N ASP A 531 -39.17 44.18 -4.38
CA ASP A 531 -39.88 43.21 -5.23
C ASP A 531 -39.93 41.79 -4.64
N ASP A 532 -38.84 41.30 -4.05
CA ASP A 532 -38.79 39.99 -3.39
C ASP A 532 -38.00 39.99 -2.06
N ALA A 533 -37.69 38.81 -1.53
CA ALA A 533 -37.05 38.65 -0.22
C ALA A 533 -35.53 38.90 -0.19
N GLY A 534 -34.89 39.18 -1.34
CA GLY A 534 -33.51 39.62 -1.45
C GLY A 534 -33.41 41.05 -1.98
N THR A 535 -32.29 41.73 -1.74
CA THR A 535 -32.03 43.04 -2.34
C THR A 535 -30.56 43.42 -2.35
N TYR A 536 -30.16 44.23 -3.34
CA TYR A 536 -28.83 44.82 -3.47
C TYR A 536 -28.89 46.36 -3.53
N LEU A 537 -28.17 47.00 -2.62
CA LEU A 537 -27.90 48.44 -2.60
C LEU A 537 -26.44 48.70 -3.00
N ALA A 538 -26.24 49.39 -4.13
CA ALA A 538 -24.90 49.79 -4.58
C ALA A 538 -24.25 50.84 -3.66
N SER A 539 -25.05 51.63 -2.95
CA SER A 539 -24.61 52.64 -1.98
C SER A 539 -25.56 52.63 -0.77
N PRO A 540 -25.38 51.68 0.17
CA PRO A 540 -26.28 51.55 1.32
C PRO A 540 -26.11 52.73 2.29
N PRO A 541 -27.17 53.11 3.03
CA PRO A 541 -27.08 54.07 4.14
C PRO A 541 -26.08 53.65 5.23
N ALA A 542 -25.69 54.61 6.07
CA ALA A 542 -24.79 54.34 7.19
C ALA A 542 -25.43 53.35 8.19
N GLY A 543 -24.77 52.21 8.41
CA GLY A 543 -25.26 51.11 9.25
C GLY A 543 -25.96 49.98 8.47
N GLU A 544 -26.13 50.14 7.16
CA GLU A 544 -26.69 49.13 6.26
C GLU A 544 -25.62 48.43 5.41
N TYR A 545 -25.98 47.26 4.89
CA TYR A 545 -25.13 46.40 4.07
C TYR A 545 -25.50 46.49 2.59
N ASN A 546 -24.56 46.16 1.69
CA ASN A 546 -24.88 46.14 0.26
C ASN A 546 -25.91 45.07 -0.08
N ILE A 547 -25.84 43.90 0.55
CA ILE A 547 -26.69 42.76 0.28
C ILE A 547 -27.50 42.46 1.54
N ARG A 548 -28.80 42.20 1.34
CA ARG A 548 -29.69 41.60 2.34
C ARG A 548 -30.49 40.48 1.69
N MET A 549 -30.63 39.38 2.42
CA MET A 549 -31.52 38.28 2.07
C MET A 549 -32.30 37.87 3.32
N ASN A 550 -33.62 37.94 3.26
CA ASN A 550 -34.48 37.23 4.20
C ASN A 550 -34.62 35.78 3.71
N LEU A 551 -34.43 34.82 4.60
CA LEU A 551 -34.29 33.40 4.25
C LEU A 551 -35.40 32.58 4.89
N GLY A 552 -35.76 31.47 4.25
CA GLY A 552 -36.81 30.58 4.72
C GLY A 552 -36.88 29.28 3.93
N PHE A 553 -37.08 28.19 4.65
CA PHE A 553 -37.08 26.81 4.19
C PHE A 553 -38.36 26.15 4.74
N GLY A 554 -39.34 25.92 3.88
CA GLY A 554 -40.70 25.55 4.27
C GLY A 554 -41.74 26.13 3.29
N PRO A 555 -43.05 26.00 3.60
CA PRO A 555 -44.14 26.42 2.71
C PRO A 555 -44.42 27.94 2.70
N SER A 556 -43.84 28.69 3.64
CA SER A 556 -43.97 30.15 3.74
C SER A 556 -42.69 30.84 3.30
N ASP A 557 -42.76 31.62 2.23
CA ASP A 557 -41.66 32.51 1.86
C ASP A 557 -41.53 33.70 2.82
N PRO A 558 -40.31 34.16 3.10
CA PRO A 558 -40.07 35.36 3.90
C PRO A 558 -40.54 36.64 3.18
N GLY A 559 -40.81 37.68 3.97
CA GLY A 559 -41.21 38.99 3.45
C GLY A 559 -40.06 39.78 2.81
N ILE A 560 -40.45 40.86 2.13
CA ILE A 560 -39.55 41.82 1.45
C ILE A 560 -38.77 42.65 2.50
N PRO A 561 -37.43 42.75 2.42
CA PRO A 561 -36.63 43.56 3.34
C PRO A 561 -37.05 45.04 3.37
N VAL A 562 -37.21 45.59 4.58
CA VAL A 562 -37.50 47.03 4.77
C VAL A 562 -36.23 47.88 4.70
N ASN A 563 -35.09 47.30 5.07
CA ASN A 563 -33.74 47.89 4.98
C ASN A 563 -32.69 46.77 5.04
N ASN A 564 -31.42 47.12 4.78
CA ASN A 564 -30.30 46.19 4.77
C ASN A 564 -29.52 46.17 6.10
N THR A 565 -30.13 46.48 7.25
CA THR A 565 -29.47 46.29 8.56
C THR A 565 -29.42 44.80 8.94
N SER A 566 -28.54 44.39 9.85
CA SER A 566 -28.61 43.04 10.46
C SER A 566 -29.72 42.91 11.51
N THR A 567 -30.21 44.04 12.04
CA THR A 567 -31.12 44.11 13.18
C THR A 567 -32.61 44.10 12.82
N GLU A 568 -32.97 44.52 11.60
CA GLU A 568 -34.35 44.38 11.11
C GLU A 568 -34.72 42.89 11.06
N SER A 569 -35.84 42.53 11.69
CA SER A 569 -36.30 41.15 11.87
C SER A 569 -37.78 40.92 11.51
N VAL A 570 -38.56 41.99 11.29
CA VAL A 570 -40.02 41.92 11.12
C VAL A 570 -40.39 41.35 9.75
N SER A 571 -39.63 41.72 8.72
CA SER A 571 -39.79 41.19 7.36
C SER A 571 -39.27 39.76 7.20
N ALA A 572 -38.38 39.31 8.09
CA ALA A 572 -37.63 38.06 7.95
C ALA A 572 -38.40 36.80 8.40
N THR A 573 -39.70 36.71 8.13
CA THR A 573 -40.66 35.72 8.67
C THR A 573 -40.36 34.23 8.38
N GLY A 574 -39.28 33.90 7.67
CA GLY A 574 -38.93 32.53 7.32
C GLY A 574 -38.27 31.73 8.46
N SER A 575 -38.32 30.40 8.30
CA SER A 575 -37.83 29.41 9.26
C SER A 575 -36.93 28.35 8.62
N GLY A 576 -36.37 27.44 9.42
CA GLY A 576 -35.69 26.23 8.95
C GLY A 576 -35.47 25.21 10.08
N ILE A 577 -35.38 23.93 9.74
CA ILE A 577 -35.31 22.82 10.70
C ILE A 577 -34.23 21.80 10.28
N GLY A 578 -33.32 21.46 11.18
CA GLY A 578 -32.30 20.42 10.96
C GLY A 578 -32.79 19.04 11.41
N GLY A 579 -33.82 18.47 10.77
CA GLY A 579 -34.51 17.31 11.38
C GLY A 579 -35.20 16.25 10.50
N GLY A 580 -35.43 16.47 9.20
CA GLY A 580 -35.98 15.40 8.34
C GLY A 580 -37.46 15.48 7.96
N THR A 581 -38.16 16.59 8.21
CA THR A 581 -39.50 16.82 7.65
C THR A 581 -39.49 17.01 6.13
N LEU A 582 -40.59 16.60 5.48
CA LEU A 582 -40.90 16.90 4.08
C LEU A 582 -41.35 18.37 3.94
N GLY A 583 -40.40 19.31 4.08
CA GLY A 583 -40.66 20.75 3.98
C GLY A 583 -39.40 21.63 3.79
N ASP A 584 -38.30 21.29 4.45
CA ASP A 584 -37.13 22.20 4.61
C ASP A 584 -35.87 21.59 3.96
N ARG A 585 -35.44 22.06 2.78
CA ARG A 585 -34.35 21.43 1.98
C ARG A 585 -33.61 22.45 1.11
N PRO A 586 -32.36 22.83 1.43
CA PRO A 586 -31.20 22.15 0.84
C PRO A 586 -30.44 21.27 1.83
N ARG A 587 -29.83 20.17 1.37
CA ARG A 587 -29.15 19.18 2.22
C ARG A 587 -28.08 18.37 1.46
N GLY A 588 -26.95 18.17 2.11
CA GLY A 588 -26.12 16.96 2.06
C GLY A 588 -25.84 16.54 3.50
N GLY A 589 -26.00 15.26 3.84
CA GLY A 589 -25.89 14.75 5.21
C GLY A 589 -27.08 15.04 6.15
N SER A 590 -26.86 14.97 7.47
CA SER A 590 -27.91 14.98 8.50
C SER A 590 -28.26 16.37 9.03
N GLY A 591 -28.87 17.22 8.20
CA GLY A 591 -29.27 18.57 8.61
C GLY A 591 -29.91 19.41 7.51
N LEU A 592 -30.06 20.70 7.78
CA LEU A 592 -30.28 21.74 6.78
C LEU A 592 -28.91 22.33 6.41
N LEU A 593 -28.47 22.13 5.16
CA LEU A 593 -27.16 22.54 4.66
C LEU A 593 -27.33 23.35 3.37
N PHE A 594 -27.01 24.63 3.40
CA PHE A 594 -27.08 25.51 2.23
C PHE A 594 -25.92 26.51 2.23
N ALA A 595 -25.73 27.21 1.12
CA ALA A 595 -24.98 28.46 1.13
C ALA A 595 -25.81 29.61 0.55
N THR A 596 -25.65 30.81 1.09
CA THR A 596 -25.98 32.03 0.34
C THR A 596 -24.90 32.26 -0.71
N ALA A 597 -25.26 32.81 -1.87
CA ALA A 597 -24.34 33.07 -2.96
C ALA A 597 -24.70 34.33 -3.73
N TYR A 598 -23.68 35.13 -4.06
CA TYR A 598 -23.78 36.28 -4.96
C TYR A 598 -22.51 36.40 -5.80
N ARG A 599 -22.54 37.15 -6.91
CA ARG A 599 -21.42 37.24 -7.85
C ARG A 599 -20.87 38.64 -7.96
N VAL A 600 -19.55 38.72 -7.97
CA VAL A 600 -18.79 39.96 -8.17
C VAL A 600 -17.77 39.76 -9.29
N VAL A 601 -17.46 40.84 -10.00
CA VAL A 601 -16.36 40.91 -10.96
C VAL A 601 -15.17 41.57 -10.27
N VAL A 602 -13.97 41.02 -10.45
CA VAL A 602 -12.73 41.61 -9.94
C VAL A 602 -12.44 42.92 -10.69
N SER A 603 -12.36 44.02 -9.96
CA SER A 603 -12.15 45.37 -10.49
C SER A 603 -10.82 46.01 -10.06
N GLY A 604 -10.11 45.41 -9.09
CA GLY A 604 -8.75 45.80 -8.70
C GLY A 604 -7.68 45.42 -9.73
N SER A 605 -6.50 46.00 -9.53
CA SER A 605 -5.30 45.76 -10.35
C SER A 605 -4.47 44.59 -9.83
N VAL A 606 -3.52 44.13 -10.64
CA VAL A 606 -2.50 43.15 -10.20
C VAL A 606 -1.71 43.74 -9.04
N GLY A 607 -1.59 42.98 -7.94
CA GLY A 607 -1.01 43.39 -6.66
C GLY A 607 -2.04 43.84 -5.61
N ASP A 608 -3.27 44.17 -6.01
CA ASP A 608 -4.32 44.53 -5.05
C ASP A 608 -4.83 43.29 -4.27
N THR A 609 -5.35 43.54 -3.08
CA THR A 609 -5.99 42.51 -2.24
C THR A 609 -7.50 42.71 -2.22
N ILE A 610 -8.27 41.66 -2.54
CA ILE A 610 -9.71 41.59 -2.25
C ILE A 610 -9.87 41.18 -0.79
N VAL A 611 -10.66 41.92 -0.03
CA VAL A 611 -10.98 41.58 1.36
C VAL A 611 -12.47 41.27 1.47
N LEU A 612 -12.81 39.99 1.68
CA LEU A 612 -14.16 39.59 2.07
C LEU A 612 -14.41 40.14 3.47
N LYS A 613 -15.40 41.01 3.58
CA LYS A 613 -15.85 41.60 4.84
C LYS A 613 -16.54 40.54 5.71
N PRO A 614 -16.68 40.76 7.02
CA PRO A 614 -17.34 39.82 7.91
C PRO A 614 -18.86 39.81 7.65
N ALA A 615 -19.28 39.01 6.67
CA ALA A 615 -20.67 38.69 6.38
C ALA A 615 -21.39 38.16 7.63
N ARG A 616 -22.68 38.40 7.75
CA ARG A 616 -23.46 38.01 8.93
C ARG A 616 -24.67 37.17 8.56
N PHE A 617 -24.87 36.09 9.31
CA PHE A 617 -26.10 35.32 9.32
C PHE A 617 -26.75 35.42 10.70
N THR A 618 -27.97 35.95 10.77
CA THR A 618 -28.72 36.11 12.02
C THR A 618 -29.96 35.25 12.00
N TYR A 619 -30.22 34.54 13.09
CA TYR A 619 -31.41 33.71 13.29
C TYR A 619 -31.90 33.84 14.73
N ASN A 620 -33.16 33.51 14.99
CA ASN A 620 -33.71 33.42 16.33
C ASN A 620 -33.76 31.95 16.77
N GLY A 621 -33.15 31.65 17.92
CA GLY A 621 -33.08 30.31 18.51
C GLY A 621 -34.16 29.99 19.54
N GLY A 622 -35.19 30.84 19.66
CA GLY A 622 -36.24 30.76 20.68
C GLY A 622 -35.99 31.62 21.93
N SER A 623 -34.76 32.08 22.16
CA SER A 623 -34.36 32.96 23.27
C SER A 623 -33.95 34.38 22.85
N GLY A 624 -33.99 34.68 21.55
CA GLY A 624 -33.49 35.92 20.98
C GLY A 624 -32.67 35.70 19.70
N ASP A 625 -32.18 36.79 19.12
CA ASP A 625 -31.38 36.78 17.90
C ASP A 625 -29.92 36.39 18.19
N ILE A 626 -29.44 35.35 17.51
CA ILE A 626 -28.06 34.90 17.47
C ILE A 626 -27.47 35.32 16.12
N THR A 627 -26.35 36.03 16.14
CA THR A 627 -25.65 36.49 14.91
C THR A 627 -24.32 35.78 14.75
N LEU A 628 -24.23 34.95 13.72
CA LEU A 628 -22.99 34.34 13.24
C LEU A 628 -22.26 35.37 12.37
N THR A 629 -20.99 35.62 12.64
CA THR A 629 -20.17 36.59 11.91
C THR A 629 -18.99 35.88 11.27
N ALA A 630 -18.90 35.95 9.94
CA ALA A 630 -17.84 35.32 9.16
C ALA A 630 -16.45 35.91 9.47
N THR A 631 -15.42 35.07 9.41
CA THR A 631 -14.03 35.52 9.57
C THR A 631 -13.58 36.30 8.33
N PRO A 632 -13.01 37.51 8.45
CA PRO A 632 -12.49 38.25 7.30
C PRO A 632 -11.45 37.45 6.52
N TYR A 633 -11.50 37.54 5.20
CA TYR A 633 -10.72 36.69 4.29
C TYR A 633 -10.07 37.52 3.19
N LYS A 634 -8.89 37.13 2.70
CA LYS A 634 -8.08 37.95 1.78
C LYS A 634 -7.66 37.14 0.56
N LEU A 635 -7.79 37.72 -0.62
CA LEU A 635 -7.35 37.13 -1.89
C LEU A 635 -6.43 38.09 -2.64
N LEU A 636 -5.33 37.59 -3.19
CA LEU A 636 -4.42 38.36 -4.03
C LEU A 636 -4.91 38.38 -5.48
N ILE A 637 -5.02 39.57 -6.06
CA ILE A 637 -5.15 39.74 -7.51
C ILE A 637 -3.74 39.65 -8.11
N SER A 638 -3.49 38.67 -8.96
CA SER A 638 -2.15 38.43 -9.55
C SER A 638 -2.23 37.84 -10.95
N ASP A 639 -1.12 37.91 -11.69
CA ASP A 639 -0.96 37.21 -12.97
C ASP A 639 -0.47 35.77 -12.77
N PRO A 640 -0.93 34.81 -13.60
CA PRO A 640 -0.57 33.41 -13.45
C PRO A 640 0.89 33.17 -13.84
N LEU A 641 1.69 32.67 -12.90
CA LEU A 641 3.01 32.11 -13.16
C LEU A 641 2.91 30.59 -13.36
N SER A 642 3.53 30.08 -14.41
CA SER A 642 3.66 28.64 -14.63
C SER A 642 4.54 28.00 -13.55
N LEU A 643 4.24 26.76 -13.17
CA LEU A 643 5.16 25.93 -12.40
C LEU A 643 6.46 25.77 -13.20
N CYS A 644 7.60 25.88 -12.54
CA CYS A 644 8.89 25.81 -13.23
C CYS A 644 9.23 24.35 -13.53
N THR A 645 9.71 24.09 -14.74
CA THR A 645 10.10 22.72 -15.18
C THR A 645 11.37 22.22 -14.52
N ASN A 646 12.08 23.09 -13.80
CA ASN A 646 13.35 22.85 -13.13
C ASN A 646 13.32 23.27 -11.64
N SER A 647 12.20 23.06 -10.94
CA SER A 647 12.13 23.14 -9.48
C SER A 647 13.02 22.07 -8.83
N ILE A 648 14.27 22.43 -8.56
CA ILE A 648 15.31 21.56 -7.99
C ILE A 648 15.82 22.23 -6.72
N GLY A 649 15.56 21.61 -5.57
CA GLY A 649 16.00 22.14 -4.28
C GLY A 649 15.73 21.17 -3.14
N VAL A 650 16.18 21.54 -1.94
CA VAL A 650 15.69 20.89 -0.71
C VAL A 650 14.21 21.22 -0.59
N ASN A 651 13.37 20.21 -0.41
CA ASN A 651 11.95 20.45 -0.19
C ASN A 651 11.74 21.05 1.21
N ASN A 652 11.25 22.28 1.29
CA ASN A 652 10.99 22.99 2.54
C ASN A 652 9.63 22.60 3.20
N ALA A 653 8.90 21.60 2.68
CA ALA A 653 7.68 21.07 3.30
C ALA A 653 7.96 20.37 4.65
N ALA A 654 7.09 20.58 5.64
CA ALA A 654 7.33 20.15 7.01
C ALA A 654 7.02 18.67 7.26
N GLU A 655 5.90 18.15 6.75
CA GLU A 655 5.47 16.76 6.94
C GLU A 655 6.34 15.78 6.14
N TYR A 656 7.45 15.33 6.73
CA TYR A 656 8.40 14.37 6.13
C TYR A 656 8.96 14.80 4.76
N GLY A 657 9.10 16.11 4.52
CA GLY A 657 9.46 16.60 3.18
C GLY A 657 8.34 16.38 2.15
N GLY A 658 7.09 16.44 2.59
CA GLY A 658 5.88 16.44 1.76
C GLY A 658 5.18 15.09 1.59
N THR A 659 5.82 13.99 1.98
CA THR A 659 5.38 12.60 1.73
C THR A 659 4.60 11.97 2.88
N PHE A 660 4.36 12.72 3.96
CA PHE A 660 3.69 12.26 5.19
C PHE A 660 4.33 11.02 5.89
N GLY A 661 5.51 10.58 5.44
CA GLY A 661 6.26 9.45 6.01
C GLY A 661 5.92 8.11 5.34
N SER A 662 6.44 7.01 5.88
CA SER A 662 6.19 5.67 5.34
C SER A 662 6.15 4.61 6.44
N GLY A 663 5.46 3.49 6.18
CA GLY A 663 5.35 2.39 7.14
C GLY A 663 4.60 1.17 6.62
N ALA A 664 4.62 0.10 7.43
CA ALA A 664 3.97 -1.18 7.11
C ALA A 664 2.53 -1.28 7.61
N THR A 665 2.14 -0.50 8.63
CA THR A 665 0.74 -0.44 9.13
C THR A 665 -0.14 0.35 8.17
N LEU A 666 -1.46 0.05 8.12
CA LEU A 666 -2.44 0.85 7.36
C LEU A 666 -2.36 2.33 7.77
N ASN A 667 -2.42 2.56 9.07
CA ASN A 667 -2.49 3.86 9.71
C ASN A 667 -1.10 4.33 10.11
N ARG A 668 -0.82 5.63 9.92
CA ARG A 668 0.26 6.33 10.60
C ARG A 668 -0.17 6.51 12.06
N PRO A 669 0.61 6.01 13.05
CA PRO A 669 0.20 6.07 14.46
C PRO A 669 0.15 7.49 15.02
N THR A 670 0.92 8.42 14.43
CA THR A 670 1.06 9.81 14.86
C THR A 670 0.32 10.77 13.93
N ASP A 671 -0.30 11.78 14.55
CA ASP A 671 -0.98 12.90 13.90
C ASP A 671 0.00 13.80 13.10
N LEU A 672 -0.52 14.79 12.37
CA LEU A 672 0.23 15.89 11.78
C LEU A 672 0.99 16.69 12.86
N THR A 673 2.14 17.26 12.48
CA THR A 673 2.93 18.18 13.31
C THR A 673 2.11 19.40 13.72
N VAL A 674 1.26 19.88 12.81
CA VAL A 674 0.24 20.92 13.04
C VAL A 674 -1.13 20.30 12.76
N PRO A 675 -1.89 19.91 13.81
CA PRO A 675 -3.22 19.35 13.63
C PRO A 675 -4.21 20.36 13.02
N ILE A 676 -5.13 19.85 12.21
CA ILE A 676 -6.10 20.67 11.48
C ILE A 676 -7.15 21.22 12.46
N THR A 677 -7.25 22.55 12.57
CA THR A 677 -8.17 23.19 13.52
C THR A 677 -9.63 22.92 13.13
N GLY A 678 -10.43 22.39 14.07
CA GLY A 678 -11.84 22.04 13.84
C GLY A 678 -12.06 20.63 13.28
N TYR A 679 -11.00 19.90 12.94
CA TYR A 679 -11.06 18.51 12.48
C TYR A 679 -10.55 17.54 13.55
N SER A 680 -11.06 16.31 13.51
CA SER A 680 -10.62 15.21 14.37
C SER A 680 -9.69 14.24 13.62
N PHE A 681 -8.55 13.89 14.22
CA PHE A 681 -7.64 12.88 13.67
C PHE A 681 -8.14 11.47 13.97
N VAL A 682 -8.07 10.57 12.99
CA VAL A 682 -8.37 9.14 13.13
C VAL A 682 -7.06 8.35 13.02
N ASN A 683 -6.52 7.95 14.17
CA ASN A 683 -5.26 7.19 14.30
C ASN A 683 -5.41 5.68 14.02
N ASP A 684 -6.64 5.14 14.09
CA ASP A 684 -6.97 3.77 13.72
C ASP A 684 -8.09 3.76 12.67
N VAL A 685 -7.80 4.19 11.43
CA VAL A 685 -8.77 4.07 10.33
C VAL A 685 -9.05 2.59 10.11
N SER A 686 -10.31 2.22 10.31
CA SER A 686 -10.78 0.85 10.24
C SER A 686 -12.25 0.81 9.83
N PRO A 687 -12.83 -0.37 9.61
CA PRO A 687 -14.24 -0.52 9.22
C PRO A 687 -15.22 -0.13 10.34
N TYR A 688 -14.71 -0.08 11.57
CA TYR A 688 -15.45 0.29 12.77
C TYR A 688 -15.15 1.72 13.21
N THR A 689 -14.06 2.30 12.70
CA THR A 689 -13.59 3.66 12.97
C THR A 689 -13.38 4.40 11.63
N PRO A 690 -14.45 4.80 10.93
CA PRO A 690 -14.34 5.42 9.61
C PRO A 690 -14.00 6.92 9.70
N VAL A 691 -13.44 7.46 8.61
CA VAL A 691 -13.14 8.90 8.47
C VAL A 691 -14.40 9.63 7.98
N GLY A 692 -15.24 10.06 8.91
CA GLY A 692 -16.49 10.82 8.66
C GLY A 692 -16.31 12.33 8.53
N ASP A 693 -17.38 13.07 8.24
CA ASP A 693 -17.34 14.53 8.00
C ASP A 693 -16.56 15.28 9.10
N GLY A 694 -15.65 16.18 8.71
CA GLY A 694 -14.80 16.90 9.65
C GLY A 694 -13.71 16.03 10.31
N ARG A 695 -13.27 14.96 9.65
CA ARG A 695 -12.18 14.08 10.12
C ARG A 695 -11.14 13.86 9.03
N TYR A 696 -9.94 13.48 9.45
CA TYR A 696 -8.88 13.02 8.56
C TYR A 696 -8.15 11.81 9.14
N GLY A 697 -7.58 11.02 8.25
CA GLY A 697 -6.65 9.94 8.57
C GLY A 697 -5.36 10.08 7.77
N LEU A 698 -4.32 9.37 8.21
CA LEU A 698 -3.02 9.31 7.54
C LEU A 698 -2.76 7.84 7.21
N VAL A 699 -2.93 7.48 5.94
CA VAL A 699 -3.06 6.07 5.51
C VAL A 699 -2.20 5.76 4.30
N LYS A 700 -1.67 4.54 4.21
CA LYS A 700 -0.94 4.07 3.02
C LYS A 700 -1.84 3.47 1.94
N ASN A 701 -3.11 3.21 2.26
CA ASN A 701 -4.11 2.62 1.39
C ASN A 701 -5.48 3.20 1.78
N MET A 702 -6.27 3.68 0.82
CA MET A 702 -7.59 4.27 1.10
C MET A 702 -8.65 3.25 1.56
N SER A 703 -8.40 1.95 1.38
CA SER A 703 -9.27 0.89 1.90
C SER A 703 -9.13 0.78 3.42
N PRO A 704 -10.21 0.92 4.22
CA PRO A 704 -10.20 0.68 5.67
C PRO A 704 -9.92 -0.79 6.03
N ARG A 705 -9.68 -1.64 5.03
CA ARG A 705 -9.44 -3.09 5.14
C ARG A 705 -8.20 -3.54 4.37
N GLN A 706 -7.38 -2.59 3.93
CA GLN A 706 -6.13 -2.86 3.21
C GLN A 706 -6.32 -3.67 1.92
N SER A 707 -7.51 -3.60 1.32
CA SER A 707 -7.77 -4.25 0.03
C SER A 707 -6.90 -3.62 -1.04
N THR A 708 -6.27 -4.46 -1.87
CA THR A 708 -5.52 -4.04 -3.05
C THR A 708 -6.40 -3.98 -4.30
N ASN A 709 -7.66 -4.43 -4.22
CA ASN A 709 -8.57 -4.50 -5.37
C ASN A 709 -9.27 -3.16 -5.64
N LYS A 710 -8.66 -2.35 -6.51
CA LYS A 710 -9.22 -1.08 -7.02
C LYS A 710 -10.63 -1.24 -7.64
N ASN A 711 -11.00 -2.45 -8.06
CA ASN A 711 -12.27 -2.78 -8.75
C ASN A 711 -13.39 -3.29 -7.82
N ALA A 712 -13.27 -3.16 -6.49
CA ALA A 712 -14.37 -3.50 -5.58
C ALA A 712 -15.68 -2.75 -5.93
N ASN A 713 -16.84 -3.32 -5.68
CA ASN A 713 -18.12 -2.72 -6.09
C ASN A 713 -18.33 -1.34 -5.43
N ARG A 714 -18.83 -0.35 -6.19
CA ARG A 714 -19.13 1.01 -5.71
C ARG A 714 -20.64 1.19 -5.54
N GLN A 715 -21.16 0.88 -4.37
CA GLN A 715 -22.60 0.91 -4.08
C GLN A 715 -22.84 0.90 -2.55
N PRO A 716 -24.01 1.39 -2.07
CA PRO A 716 -24.30 1.49 -0.63
C PRO A 716 -24.45 0.14 0.08
N PHE A 717 -24.79 -0.93 -0.66
CA PHE A 717 -25.04 -2.26 -0.10
C PHE A 717 -24.48 -3.35 -1.02
N CYS A 718 -23.79 -4.34 -0.46
CA CYS A 718 -23.00 -5.29 -1.24
C CYS A 718 -23.77 -6.52 -1.75
N GLY A 719 -25.09 -6.56 -1.56
CA GLY A 719 -25.90 -7.74 -1.88
C GLY A 719 -25.55 -8.92 -0.99
N ALA A 720 -25.50 -10.12 -1.59
CA ALA A 720 -25.12 -11.36 -0.89
C ALA A 720 -23.60 -11.61 -0.85
N LEU A 721 -22.76 -10.66 -1.31
CA LEU A 721 -21.30 -10.85 -1.24
C LEU A 721 -20.83 -10.83 0.23
N PRO A 722 -20.05 -11.83 0.67
CA PRO A 722 -19.43 -11.81 1.99
C PRO A 722 -18.65 -10.52 2.22
N PHE A 723 -18.56 -10.13 3.49
CA PHE A 723 -17.79 -8.95 3.87
C PHE A 723 -16.35 -9.03 3.30
N GLU A 724 -15.63 -10.13 3.57
CA GLU A 724 -14.23 -10.36 3.14
C GLU A 724 -14.01 -10.45 1.61
N HIS A 725 -15.06 -10.54 0.80
CA HIS A 725 -14.89 -10.81 -0.64
C HIS A 725 -14.15 -9.66 -1.33
N ALA A 726 -13.21 -9.97 -2.24
CA ALA A 726 -12.36 -8.96 -2.89
C ALA A 726 -13.15 -7.92 -3.71
N PHE A 727 -14.36 -8.26 -4.16
CA PHE A 727 -15.27 -7.34 -4.87
C PHE A 727 -16.38 -6.76 -3.96
N SER A 728 -16.40 -7.08 -2.67
CA SER A 728 -17.38 -6.55 -1.71
C SER A 728 -17.27 -5.03 -1.63
N CYS A 729 -18.39 -4.32 -1.65
CA CYS A 729 -18.37 -2.85 -1.51
C CYS A 729 -17.82 -2.40 -0.15
N ASN A 730 -17.93 -3.24 0.88
CA ASN A 730 -17.37 -3.04 2.21
C ASN A 730 -15.82 -2.96 2.25
N GLN A 731 -15.13 -3.24 1.14
CA GLN A 731 -13.69 -2.99 1.00
C GLN A 731 -13.39 -1.49 0.81
N ARG A 732 -14.40 -0.68 0.46
CA ARG A 732 -14.32 0.77 0.30
C ARG A 732 -14.82 1.47 1.56
N MET A 733 -14.24 2.62 1.88
CA MET A 733 -14.85 3.51 2.87
C MET A 733 -16.25 3.92 2.39
N TYR A 734 -17.24 3.76 3.29
CA TYR A 734 -18.67 3.94 3.05
C TYR A 734 -19.28 3.14 1.87
N GLY A 735 -18.57 2.18 1.25
CA GLY A 735 -19.01 1.52 0.02
C GLY A 735 -18.78 2.34 -1.27
N HIS A 736 -18.28 3.57 -1.16
CA HIS A 736 -18.22 4.55 -2.25
C HIS A 736 -16.80 4.98 -2.63
N TRP A 737 -15.92 5.23 -1.65
CA TRP A 737 -14.60 5.82 -1.89
C TRP A 737 -13.70 4.94 -2.78
N TYR A 738 -12.78 5.59 -3.48
CA TYR A 738 -11.70 4.95 -4.23
C TYR A 738 -10.80 4.09 -3.33
N ILE A 739 -10.10 3.14 -3.97
CA ILE A 739 -9.07 2.32 -3.35
C ILE A 739 -7.83 2.51 -4.21
N ASP A 740 -6.91 3.31 -3.71
CA ASP A 740 -5.66 3.70 -4.34
C ASP A 740 -4.55 3.73 -3.26
N GLY A 741 -3.29 3.69 -3.71
CA GLY A 741 -2.14 3.94 -2.84
C GLY A 741 -1.85 5.44 -2.72
N ASP A 742 -0.71 5.75 -2.13
CA ASP A 742 -0.10 7.07 -2.09
C ASP A 742 0.40 7.54 -3.47
N HIS A 743 1.10 8.66 -3.51
CA HIS A 743 1.74 9.20 -4.72
C HIS A 743 3.28 9.19 -4.63
N THR A 744 3.85 9.11 -3.42
CA THR A 744 5.30 9.17 -3.14
C THR A 744 6.14 8.43 -4.18
N GLY A 745 7.06 9.17 -4.82
CA GLY A 745 8.02 8.64 -5.79
C GLY A 745 7.49 8.45 -7.22
N THR A 746 6.23 8.83 -7.48
CA THR A 746 5.65 8.90 -8.83
C THR A 746 5.53 10.35 -9.32
N ASN A 747 5.20 10.54 -10.59
CA ASN A 747 5.04 11.88 -11.20
C ASN A 747 4.01 11.83 -12.34
N ASP A 748 2.92 11.07 -12.13
CA ASP A 748 1.87 10.84 -13.12
C ASP A 748 0.49 10.74 -12.45
N ALA A 749 -0.57 10.89 -13.24
CA ALA A 749 -1.93 10.93 -12.71
C ALA A 749 -2.47 9.58 -12.19
N ILE A 750 -1.69 8.49 -12.24
CA ILE A 750 -2.12 7.15 -11.78
C ILE A 750 -1.76 6.97 -10.30
N GLY A 751 -0.57 7.42 -9.89
CA GLY A 751 -0.02 7.20 -8.54
C GLY A 751 0.27 5.72 -8.24
N ASN A 752 0.57 5.41 -6.96
CA ASN A 752 0.90 4.05 -6.55
C ASN A 752 -0.34 3.14 -6.52
N LEU A 753 -0.10 1.83 -6.69
CA LEU A 753 -1.12 0.82 -6.43
C LEU A 753 -1.35 0.71 -4.91
N PRO A 754 -2.59 0.45 -4.46
CA PRO A 754 -2.90 0.26 -3.04
C PRO A 754 -2.06 -0.90 -2.46
N PRO A 755 -1.21 -0.66 -1.45
CA PRO A 755 -0.37 -1.70 -0.85
C PRO A 755 -1.18 -2.64 0.06
N ASP A 756 -0.73 -3.88 0.15
CA ASP A 756 -1.28 -4.88 1.09
C ASP A 756 -0.85 -4.62 2.55
N SER A 757 -1.20 -5.54 3.46
CA SER A 757 -0.91 -5.40 4.89
C SER A 757 0.55 -5.64 5.29
N LEU A 758 1.38 -6.23 4.43
CA LEU A 758 2.78 -6.55 4.72
C LEU A 758 3.76 -5.60 4.03
N THR A 759 3.32 -4.93 2.96
CA THR A 759 4.15 -4.03 2.15
C THR A 759 4.33 -2.67 2.84
N SER A 760 5.57 -2.25 3.09
CA SER A 760 5.86 -0.89 3.54
C SER A 760 5.69 0.10 2.37
N SER A 761 5.02 1.23 2.59
CA SER A 761 4.73 2.24 1.56
C SER A 761 4.58 3.63 2.18
N GLY A 762 4.52 4.68 1.36
CA GLY A 762 4.27 6.04 1.85
C GLY A 762 2.86 6.19 2.42
N TYR A 763 2.69 7.21 3.27
CA TYR A 763 1.39 7.64 3.78
C TYR A 763 0.88 8.82 2.94
N MET A 764 -0.44 9.00 2.88
CA MET A 764 -1.06 10.22 2.36
C MET A 764 -2.05 10.77 3.39
N LEU A 765 -2.30 12.08 3.34
CA LEU A 765 -3.39 12.70 4.08
C LEU A 765 -4.72 12.38 3.39
N MET A 766 -5.69 11.85 4.14
CA MET A 766 -7.03 11.50 3.65
C MET A 766 -8.10 12.25 4.44
N VAL A 767 -8.81 13.16 3.78
CA VAL A 767 -9.74 14.12 4.39
C VAL A 767 -11.18 13.83 3.96
N ASN A 768 -12.07 13.70 4.93
CA ASN A 768 -13.51 13.83 4.72
C ASN A 768 -13.93 15.24 5.14
N ALA A 769 -14.44 16.02 4.20
CA ALA A 769 -14.64 17.46 4.43
C ALA A 769 -15.69 17.75 5.50
N ASP A 770 -15.48 18.82 6.24
CA ASP A 770 -16.52 19.36 7.11
C ASP A 770 -17.67 19.94 6.26
N TYR A 771 -18.87 19.95 6.84
CA TYR A 771 -20.09 20.53 6.27
C TYR A 771 -19.90 21.97 5.77
N VAL A 772 -19.06 22.75 6.44
CA VAL A 772 -18.83 24.17 6.15
C VAL A 772 -17.38 24.43 5.73
N ALA A 773 -17.20 25.44 4.86
CA ALA A 773 -15.89 25.85 4.37
C ALA A 773 -14.92 26.19 5.52
N SER A 774 -13.77 25.53 5.53
CA SER A 774 -12.84 25.44 6.67
C SER A 774 -11.39 25.30 6.22
N GLU A 775 -10.43 25.64 7.09
CA GLU A 775 -9.02 25.32 6.86
C GLU A 775 -8.82 23.80 7.05
N VAL A 776 -8.05 23.18 6.17
CA VAL A 776 -7.95 21.72 6.02
C VAL A 776 -6.52 21.19 6.00
N TYR A 777 -5.52 22.07 6.06
CA TYR A 777 -4.11 21.75 6.28
C TYR A 777 -3.35 23.05 6.56
N SER A 778 -2.36 23.05 7.46
CA SER A 778 -1.43 24.17 7.59
C SER A 778 -0.04 23.74 8.07
N GLN A 779 0.99 24.52 7.70
CA GLN A 779 2.38 24.31 8.08
C GLN A 779 3.14 25.65 8.11
N THR A 780 4.19 25.74 8.92
CA THR A 780 5.18 26.83 8.79
C THR A 780 6.35 26.36 7.94
N ILE A 781 6.53 27.00 6.80
CA ILE A 781 7.66 26.79 5.90
C ILE A 781 8.83 27.63 6.42
N ASN A 782 9.96 26.99 6.71
CA ASN A 782 11.16 27.64 7.27
C ASN A 782 12.34 27.54 6.30
N ASN A 783 13.43 28.28 6.58
CA ASN A 783 14.66 28.29 5.78
C ASN A 783 14.44 28.70 4.32
N LEU A 784 13.54 29.67 4.10
CA LEU A 784 13.36 30.31 2.81
C LEU A 784 14.44 31.37 2.59
N CYS A 785 14.84 31.54 1.33
CA CYS A 785 15.73 32.61 0.90
C CYS A 785 14.90 33.86 0.58
N PRO A 786 15.27 35.06 1.07
CA PRO A 786 14.60 36.31 0.70
C PRO A 786 14.72 36.63 -0.79
N ASP A 787 13.77 37.40 -1.36
CA ASP A 787 13.73 37.80 -2.77
C ASP A 787 13.77 36.66 -3.82
N THR A 788 13.43 35.43 -3.41
CA THR A 788 13.54 34.22 -4.24
C THR A 788 12.16 33.67 -4.62
N TYR A 789 12.04 33.16 -5.84
CA TYR A 789 10.86 32.46 -6.32
C TYR A 789 10.85 31.01 -5.85
N TYR A 790 9.73 30.59 -5.27
CA TYR A 790 9.45 29.24 -4.83
C TYR A 790 8.19 28.71 -5.53
N GLU A 791 8.27 27.49 -6.06
CA GLU A 791 7.09 26.69 -6.38
C GLU A 791 6.54 26.10 -5.08
N PHE A 792 5.24 26.30 -4.82
CA PHE A 792 4.46 25.39 -4.00
C PHE A 792 3.64 24.50 -4.94
N SER A 793 3.73 23.18 -4.80
CA SER A 793 2.82 22.26 -5.46
C SER A 793 2.59 21.00 -4.64
N ALA A 794 1.48 20.32 -4.88
CA ALA A 794 1.22 19.00 -4.30
C ALA A 794 0.26 18.20 -5.20
N TRP A 795 0.13 16.91 -4.93
CA TRP A 795 -0.80 16.03 -5.64
C TRP A 795 -2.08 15.84 -4.84
N PHE A 796 -3.21 16.05 -5.50
CA PHE A 796 -4.54 15.95 -4.91
C PHE A 796 -5.41 14.98 -5.70
N ARG A 797 -6.39 14.36 -5.04
CA ARG A 797 -7.42 13.57 -5.73
C ARG A 797 -8.74 13.59 -4.99
N ASN A 798 -9.84 13.79 -5.70
CA ASN A 798 -11.18 13.48 -5.18
C ASN A 798 -11.37 11.95 -5.11
N ILE A 799 -11.61 11.43 -3.90
CA ILE A 799 -11.75 9.99 -3.66
C ILE A 799 -13.20 9.50 -3.78
N CYS A 800 -14.16 10.39 -3.90
CA CYS A 800 -15.58 10.13 -3.67
C CYS A 800 -16.42 10.09 -4.95
N ALA A 801 -16.13 9.17 -5.89
CA ALA A 801 -16.77 9.18 -7.22
C ALA A 801 -18.29 8.92 -7.27
N THR A 802 -18.91 8.40 -6.21
CA THR A 802 -20.33 8.01 -6.21
C THR A 802 -21.10 8.47 -4.96
N CYS A 803 -20.71 9.61 -4.41
CA CYS A 803 -21.13 10.10 -3.09
C CYS A 803 -22.20 11.20 -3.12
N GLY A 804 -22.68 11.59 -4.30
CA GLY A 804 -23.75 12.58 -4.43
C GLY A 804 -25.08 12.10 -3.85
N VAL A 805 -25.71 12.97 -3.06
CA VAL A 805 -27.07 12.81 -2.53
C VAL A 805 -27.85 14.04 -2.95
N ASP A 806 -29.02 13.88 -3.56
CA ASP A 806 -29.77 15.05 -4.01
C ASP A 806 -30.52 15.78 -2.87
N SER A 807 -31.08 16.94 -3.18
CA SER A 807 -31.81 17.77 -2.22
C SER A 807 -33.09 17.14 -1.67
N ILE A 808 -33.54 15.99 -2.18
CA ILE A 808 -34.66 15.21 -1.60
C ILE A 808 -34.21 13.99 -0.79
N GLY A 809 -32.90 13.75 -0.70
CA GLY A 809 -32.29 12.63 0.03
C GLY A 809 -32.18 11.35 -0.80
N ALA A 810 -32.41 11.42 -2.12
CA ALA A 810 -32.23 10.28 -3.01
C ALA A 810 -30.77 10.20 -3.49
N GLN A 811 -30.18 9.01 -3.35
CA GLN A 811 -29.04 8.62 -4.17
C GLN A 811 -29.57 8.31 -5.57
N PHE A 812 -29.02 8.98 -6.58
CA PHE A 812 -29.58 9.01 -7.94
C PHE A 812 -29.68 7.62 -8.59
N THR A 813 -30.85 7.25 -9.12
CA THR A 813 -31.08 5.96 -9.81
C THR A 813 -31.90 6.14 -11.10
N GLY A 814 -31.35 5.77 -12.27
CA GLY A 814 -32.05 5.90 -13.55
C GLY A 814 -31.16 5.82 -14.80
N SER A 815 -31.77 5.70 -15.97
CA SER A 815 -31.10 5.47 -17.26
C SER A 815 -31.91 6.11 -18.41
N VAL A 816 -31.39 6.30 -19.64
CA VAL A 816 -30.13 5.82 -20.24
C VAL A 816 -29.18 6.96 -20.66
N THR A 817 -29.69 8.19 -20.81
CA THR A 817 -28.97 9.36 -21.36
C THR A 817 -27.91 9.96 -20.43
N ALA A 818 -27.63 9.33 -19.29
CA ALA A 818 -26.42 9.56 -18.49
C ALA A 818 -26.06 8.25 -17.74
N PRO A 819 -24.77 7.88 -17.58
CA PRO A 819 -24.41 6.47 -17.39
C PRO A 819 -24.41 5.97 -15.93
N ALA A 820 -25.35 5.06 -15.64
CA ALA A 820 -25.24 3.81 -14.87
C ALA A 820 -24.55 3.69 -13.48
N SER A 821 -23.65 4.55 -13.03
CA SER A 821 -22.89 4.30 -11.78
C SER A 821 -22.42 5.54 -11.01
N GLY A 822 -23.37 6.36 -10.56
CA GLY A 822 -23.14 7.42 -9.56
C GLY A 822 -22.39 8.67 -10.06
N TYR A 823 -22.52 9.74 -9.28
CA TYR A 823 -21.78 11.00 -9.47
C TYR A 823 -21.07 11.36 -8.16
N PRO A 824 -19.98 12.14 -8.22
CA PRO A 824 -19.21 12.44 -7.01
C PRO A 824 -20.00 13.23 -5.97
N GLY A 825 -20.99 14.03 -6.39
CA GLY A 825 -21.66 14.98 -5.51
C GLY A 825 -20.94 16.32 -5.60
N VAL A 826 -20.45 16.82 -4.47
CA VAL A 826 -19.68 18.07 -4.42
C VAL A 826 -18.23 17.82 -4.85
N TYR A 827 -17.71 18.55 -5.83
CA TYR A 827 -16.27 18.53 -6.13
C TYR A 827 -15.48 19.41 -5.13
N PRO A 828 -14.34 18.94 -4.59
CA PRO A 828 -13.45 19.78 -3.81
C PRO A 828 -12.97 20.99 -4.61
N ASN A 829 -13.05 22.17 -4.00
CA ASN A 829 -12.40 23.38 -4.49
C ASN A 829 -11.53 23.89 -3.36
N LEU A 830 -10.21 23.81 -3.52
CA LEU A 830 -9.26 24.18 -2.50
C LEU A 830 -8.61 25.52 -2.83
N SER A 831 -8.30 26.30 -1.81
CA SER A 831 -7.50 27.52 -1.89
C SER A 831 -6.18 27.34 -1.18
N PHE A 832 -5.11 27.87 -1.75
CA PHE A 832 -3.77 27.89 -1.18
C PHE A 832 -3.44 29.31 -0.72
N SER A 833 -3.18 29.43 0.58
CA SER A 833 -2.90 30.70 1.24
C SER A 833 -1.47 30.74 1.77
N LEU A 834 -0.88 31.93 1.72
CA LEU A 834 0.42 32.25 2.28
C LEU A 834 0.27 33.46 3.20
N ASN A 835 0.67 33.32 4.47
CA ASN A 835 0.52 34.34 5.51
C ASN A 835 -0.93 34.89 5.65
N GLY A 836 -1.94 34.05 5.42
CA GLY A 836 -3.36 34.43 5.51
C GLY A 836 -3.89 35.23 4.30
N LEU A 837 -3.19 35.17 3.16
CA LEU A 837 -3.60 35.72 1.87
C LEU A 837 -3.70 34.58 0.85
N ASP A 838 -4.83 34.43 0.16
CA ASP A 838 -5.00 33.46 -0.92
C ASP A 838 -4.23 33.87 -2.16
N TYR A 839 -3.43 32.95 -2.71
CA TYR A 839 -2.72 33.12 -3.97
C TYR A 839 -3.38 32.35 -5.11
N TYR A 840 -3.95 31.18 -4.84
CA TYR A 840 -4.35 30.22 -5.87
C TYR A 840 -5.56 29.40 -5.44
N SER A 841 -6.50 29.15 -6.36
CA SER A 841 -7.56 28.16 -6.21
C SER A 841 -7.33 26.98 -7.15
N THR A 842 -7.55 25.75 -6.69
CA THR A 842 -7.40 24.54 -7.50
C THR A 842 -8.42 24.41 -8.62
N GLY A 843 -9.49 25.21 -8.61
CA GLY A 843 -10.72 24.85 -9.30
C GLY A 843 -11.32 23.59 -8.68
N GLU A 844 -12.32 23.00 -9.34
CA GLU A 844 -12.88 21.70 -8.98
C GLU A 844 -11.86 20.58 -9.22
N ILE A 845 -11.56 19.81 -8.18
CA ILE A 845 -10.69 18.63 -8.24
C ILE A 845 -11.56 17.44 -8.65
N ASP A 846 -11.37 16.98 -9.88
CA ASP A 846 -12.09 15.83 -10.41
C ASP A 846 -11.59 14.50 -9.79
N THR A 847 -12.42 13.49 -9.94
CA THR A 847 -12.22 12.06 -9.64
C THR A 847 -11.23 11.36 -10.58
N LEU A 848 -10.81 12.03 -11.67
CA LEU A 848 -9.88 11.52 -12.67
C LEU A 848 -8.43 11.55 -12.17
N GLY A 849 -8.06 10.50 -11.42
CA GLY A 849 -6.68 10.25 -11.01
C GLY A 849 -6.13 11.27 -10.01
N TRP A 850 -4.81 11.25 -9.83
CA TRP A 850 -4.09 12.27 -9.08
C TRP A 850 -3.85 13.51 -9.96
N GLN A 851 -3.97 14.69 -9.38
CA GLN A 851 -3.83 15.98 -10.05
C GLN A 851 -2.82 16.87 -9.33
N LYS A 852 -1.70 17.21 -9.98
CA LYS A 852 -0.75 18.19 -9.46
C LYS A 852 -1.40 19.58 -9.51
N LYS A 853 -1.50 20.25 -8.36
CA LYS A 853 -1.97 21.63 -8.24
C LYS A 853 -0.90 22.44 -7.50
N GLY A 854 -0.72 23.70 -7.88
CA GLY A 854 0.34 24.54 -7.31
C GLY A 854 0.39 25.93 -7.92
N PHE A 855 1.28 26.75 -7.37
CA PHE A 855 1.54 28.12 -7.80
C PHE A 855 3.00 28.49 -7.49
N VAL A 856 3.47 29.59 -8.08
CA VAL A 856 4.76 30.18 -7.73
C VAL A 856 4.54 31.46 -6.95
N PHE A 857 5.31 31.66 -5.89
CA PHE A 857 5.36 32.91 -5.12
C PHE A 857 6.80 33.42 -5.00
N ARG A 858 6.96 34.70 -4.67
CA ARG A 858 8.26 35.31 -4.32
C ARG A 858 8.26 35.71 -2.85
N THR A 859 9.33 35.39 -2.14
CA THR A 859 9.56 35.86 -0.76
C THR A 859 9.89 37.35 -0.73
N GLY A 860 9.46 38.05 0.32
CA GLY A 860 9.84 39.44 0.55
C GLY A 860 11.35 39.63 0.83
N PRO A 861 11.88 40.87 0.80
CA PRO A 861 13.32 41.15 0.86
C PRO A 861 14.06 40.72 2.14
N SER A 862 13.31 40.40 3.21
CA SER A 862 13.85 39.85 4.46
C SER A 862 13.09 38.60 4.94
N GLN A 863 12.29 37.98 4.07
CA GLN A 863 11.38 36.89 4.46
C GLN A 863 12.09 35.53 4.38
N THR A 864 12.30 34.92 5.54
CA THR A 864 12.94 33.60 5.69
C THR A 864 12.00 32.47 6.10
N SER A 865 10.73 32.79 6.34
CA SER A 865 9.67 31.81 6.62
C SER A 865 8.31 32.29 6.11
N ALA A 866 7.35 31.37 6.00
CA ALA A 866 5.97 31.68 5.65
C ALA A 866 5.00 30.68 6.31
N SER A 867 3.84 31.16 6.75
CA SER A 867 2.73 30.28 7.13
C SER A 867 1.98 29.88 5.87
N PHE A 868 1.87 28.60 5.58
CA PHE A 868 1.10 28.07 4.47
C PHE A 868 -0.13 27.34 4.98
N ALA A 869 -1.29 27.55 4.35
CA ALA A 869 -2.51 26.81 4.67
C ALA A 869 -3.38 26.53 3.44
N ILE A 870 -4.04 25.38 3.44
CA ILE A 870 -5.03 24.97 2.46
C ILE A 870 -6.42 25.15 3.08
N ARG A 871 -7.34 25.79 2.35
CA ARG A 871 -8.75 25.94 2.73
C ARG A 871 -9.62 25.16 1.75
N ASN A 872 -10.69 24.53 2.25
CA ASN A 872 -11.74 23.97 1.40
C ASN A 872 -12.87 25.01 1.23
N ASN A 873 -13.11 25.45 0.00
CA ASN A 873 -14.16 26.42 -0.35
C ASN A 873 -15.52 25.75 -0.61
N SER A 874 -15.50 24.46 -0.97
CA SER A 874 -16.71 23.68 -1.24
C SER A 874 -17.38 23.24 0.05
N GLN A 875 -18.71 23.08 0.00
CA GLN A 875 -19.49 22.54 1.11
C GLN A 875 -19.23 21.03 1.31
N GLY A 876 -19.44 20.51 2.52
CA GLY A 876 -19.35 19.07 2.82
C GLY A 876 -20.66 18.32 2.60
N GLY A 877 -20.84 17.18 3.28
CA GLY A 877 -22.10 16.42 3.31
C GLY A 877 -22.35 15.51 2.10
N GLY A 878 -21.32 15.20 1.31
CA GLY A 878 -21.38 14.23 0.20
C GLY A 878 -20.53 14.62 -1.00
N GLY A 879 -19.32 14.04 -1.11
CA GLY A 879 -18.50 14.09 -2.33
C GLY A 879 -17.20 14.88 -2.25
N ASN A 880 -17.12 15.85 -1.35
CA ASN A 880 -15.98 16.74 -1.16
C ASN A 880 -14.86 16.05 -0.35
N ASP A 881 -14.62 14.76 -0.59
CA ASP A 881 -13.62 13.96 0.11
C ASP A 881 -12.41 13.79 -0.80
N TRP A 882 -11.22 13.96 -0.25
CA TRP A 882 -10.00 14.01 -1.05
C TRP A 882 -8.77 13.58 -0.27
N VAL A 883 -7.72 13.28 -1.03
CA VAL A 883 -6.39 12.97 -0.51
C VAL A 883 -5.36 13.98 -1.01
N LEU A 884 -4.27 14.08 -0.26
CA LEU A 884 -3.10 14.94 -0.52
C LEU A 884 -1.82 14.17 -0.23
N ASP A 885 -0.87 14.23 -1.17
CA ASP A 885 0.48 13.70 -1.03
C ASP A 885 1.51 14.56 -1.80
N ASP A 886 2.80 14.31 -1.60
CA ASP A 886 3.94 14.91 -2.31
C ASP A 886 3.92 16.45 -2.31
N ILE A 887 3.77 17.08 -1.14
CA ILE A 887 3.87 18.54 -1.01
C ILE A 887 5.32 18.99 -1.29
N SER A 888 5.54 19.64 -2.43
CA SER A 888 6.81 20.26 -2.81
C SER A 888 6.81 21.76 -2.55
N VAL A 889 7.82 22.22 -1.81
CA VAL A 889 8.19 23.63 -1.68
C VAL A 889 9.65 23.76 -2.07
N ALA A 890 9.93 24.20 -3.31
CA ALA A 890 11.26 24.21 -3.88
C ALA A 890 11.55 25.51 -4.65
N THR A 891 12.82 25.89 -4.73
CA THR A 891 13.25 27.02 -5.57
C THR A 891 13.30 26.63 -7.03
N CYS A 892 12.93 27.56 -7.91
CA CYS A 892 13.17 27.42 -9.34
C CYS A 892 14.62 27.83 -9.65
N THR A 893 15.55 26.88 -9.56
CA THR A 893 16.98 27.15 -9.71
C THR A 893 17.38 27.51 -11.15
N PRO A 894 18.42 28.31 -11.35
CA PRO A 894 18.97 28.57 -12.67
C PRO A 894 19.86 27.43 -13.17
N ASP A 895 19.84 27.17 -14.47
CA ASP A 895 20.86 26.38 -15.15
C ASP A 895 22.09 27.26 -15.44
N LEU A 896 23.28 26.69 -15.23
CA LEU A 896 24.56 27.39 -15.39
C LEU A 896 25.40 26.68 -16.47
N ASN A 897 25.44 27.24 -17.67
CA ASN A 897 26.18 26.70 -18.80
C ASN A 897 27.57 27.34 -18.90
N LEU A 898 28.55 26.68 -18.27
CA LEU A 898 29.96 27.09 -18.32
C LEU A 898 30.57 26.88 -19.71
N VAL A 899 31.31 27.88 -20.20
CA VAL A 899 32.05 27.82 -21.46
C VAL A 899 33.49 28.25 -21.20
N PRO A 900 34.51 27.41 -21.46
CA PRO A 900 34.43 25.96 -21.68
C PRO A 900 34.02 25.21 -20.40
N VAL A 901 33.65 23.93 -20.50
CA VAL A 901 33.29 23.08 -19.34
C VAL A 901 34.20 21.86 -19.20
N GLY A 902 34.52 21.49 -17.95
CA GLY A 902 35.41 20.39 -17.63
C GLY A 902 36.88 20.73 -17.92
N ASN A 903 37.67 19.71 -18.27
CA ASN A 903 39.09 19.86 -18.57
C ASN A 903 39.28 20.55 -19.93
N THR A 904 39.70 21.82 -19.92
CA THR A 904 40.03 22.60 -21.10
C THR A 904 41.55 22.60 -21.32
N ASN A 905 42.01 21.88 -22.34
CA ASN A 905 43.43 21.84 -22.71
C ASN A 905 43.78 23.11 -23.49
N GLN A 906 44.74 23.87 -22.99
CA GLN A 906 45.23 25.12 -23.57
C GLN A 906 46.73 25.02 -23.81
N CYS A 907 47.26 25.61 -24.86
CA CYS A 907 48.69 25.70 -25.07
C CYS A 907 49.26 26.88 -24.27
N TYR A 908 50.51 26.75 -23.81
CA TYR A 908 51.21 27.85 -23.15
C TYR A 908 51.31 29.05 -24.10
N GLY A 909 50.73 30.19 -23.70
CA GLY A 909 50.61 31.40 -24.52
C GLY A 909 49.25 31.60 -25.22
N ASP A 910 48.33 30.63 -25.17
CA ASP A 910 46.98 30.80 -25.73
C ASP A 910 46.14 31.79 -24.91
N GLN A 911 45.25 32.53 -25.57
CA GLN A 911 44.20 33.29 -24.88
C GLN A 911 43.08 32.35 -24.43
N VAL A 912 42.71 32.44 -23.15
CA VAL A 912 41.60 31.70 -22.56
C VAL A 912 40.45 32.67 -22.30
N ASP A 913 39.37 32.48 -23.03
CA ASP A 913 38.08 33.15 -22.79
C ASP A 913 37.19 32.20 -21.98
N MET A 914 36.61 32.69 -20.89
CA MET A 914 35.64 31.93 -20.09
C MET A 914 34.38 32.77 -19.83
N ASN A 915 33.23 32.12 -19.82
CA ASN A 915 31.96 32.72 -19.46
C ASN A 915 30.98 31.66 -18.94
N CYS A 916 29.84 32.12 -18.43
CA CYS A 916 28.69 31.28 -18.12
C CYS A 916 27.43 31.90 -18.70
N ASP A 917 26.69 31.16 -19.51
CA ASP A 917 25.30 31.52 -19.78
C ASP A 917 24.47 31.10 -18.55
N VAL A 918 23.91 32.10 -17.86
CA VAL A 918 22.99 31.91 -16.73
C VAL A 918 21.58 31.90 -17.29
N ILE A 919 20.89 30.77 -17.14
CA ILE A 919 19.56 30.52 -17.69
C ILE A 919 18.60 30.30 -16.53
N SER A 920 17.64 31.20 -16.33
CA SER A 920 16.71 31.15 -15.20
C SER A 920 15.26 31.21 -15.68
N PHE A 921 14.36 30.52 -14.97
CA PHE A 921 12.93 30.56 -15.30
C PHE A 921 12.30 31.93 -14.98
N PHE A 922 12.89 32.66 -14.02
CA PHE A 922 12.53 34.03 -13.63
C PHE A 922 13.73 34.97 -13.79
N ASP A 923 13.46 36.27 -13.87
CA ASP A 923 14.44 37.34 -14.15
C ASP A 923 15.29 37.77 -12.93
N ASN A 924 15.15 37.13 -11.77
CA ASN A 924 15.72 37.62 -10.52
C ASN A 924 17.11 37.09 -10.16
N TYR A 925 17.62 36.02 -10.79
CA TYR A 925 18.97 35.46 -10.52
C TYR A 925 20.11 36.29 -11.13
N VAL A 926 20.14 37.58 -10.85
CA VAL A 926 21.01 38.56 -11.51
C VAL A 926 22.39 38.73 -10.86
N TYR A 927 22.55 38.40 -9.58
CA TYR A 927 23.82 38.60 -8.88
C TYR A 927 24.73 37.40 -9.09
N TYR A 928 25.99 37.62 -9.48
CA TYR A 928 26.93 36.52 -9.70
C TYR A 928 28.34 36.81 -9.18
N GLN A 929 29.06 35.75 -8.84
CA GLN A 929 30.45 35.79 -8.37
C GLN A 929 31.23 34.62 -8.95
N TRP A 930 32.34 34.93 -9.62
CA TRP A 930 33.32 33.93 -10.03
C TRP A 930 34.25 33.58 -8.86
N GLN A 931 34.58 32.30 -8.76
CA GLN A 931 35.45 31.74 -7.74
C GLN A 931 36.51 30.83 -8.36
N VAL A 932 37.70 30.85 -7.78
CA VAL A 932 38.87 30.07 -8.21
C VAL A 932 39.33 29.11 -7.10
N SER A 933 39.89 27.96 -7.51
CA SER A 933 40.55 27.00 -6.63
C SER A 933 41.88 26.56 -7.23
N HIS A 934 42.92 26.59 -6.40
CA HIS A 934 44.27 26.12 -6.70
C HIS A 934 44.61 24.78 -5.98
N ASP A 935 43.66 24.20 -5.25
CA ASP A 935 43.84 23.03 -4.39
C ASP A 935 42.96 21.84 -4.82
N ASN A 936 42.82 21.66 -6.15
CA ASN A 936 41.98 20.64 -6.78
C ASN A 936 40.48 20.75 -6.39
N GLY A 937 40.03 21.94 -6.03
CA GLY A 937 38.63 22.24 -5.71
C GLY A 937 38.21 21.87 -4.29
N ALA A 938 39.16 21.87 -3.34
CA ALA A 938 38.87 21.72 -1.91
C ALA A 938 38.40 23.06 -1.31
N ASN A 939 39.05 24.17 -1.66
CA ASN A 939 38.64 25.53 -1.29
C ASN A 939 38.44 26.40 -2.53
N PHE A 940 37.44 27.28 -2.49
CA PHE A 940 37.14 28.25 -3.55
C PHE A 940 37.16 29.67 -2.98
N VAL A 941 37.90 30.56 -3.63
CA VAL A 941 38.06 31.96 -3.23
C VAL A 941 37.42 32.87 -4.28
N ASP A 942 36.73 33.92 -3.84
CA ASP A 942 36.15 34.94 -4.73
C ASP A 942 37.26 35.71 -5.47
N THR A 943 37.12 35.88 -6.79
CA THR A 943 38.17 36.51 -7.62
C THR A 943 37.93 38.00 -7.88
N LEU A 944 36.77 38.33 -8.45
CA LEU A 944 36.42 39.65 -8.94
C LEU A 944 35.42 40.33 -7.99
N ALA A 945 35.10 41.60 -8.24
CA ALA A 945 33.90 42.20 -7.67
C ALA A 945 32.63 41.47 -8.17
N MET A 946 31.58 41.48 -7.35
CA MET A 946 30.27 40.94 -7.70
C MET A 946 29.74 41.54 -9.00
N GLY A 947 29.31 40.68 -9.92
CA GLY A 947 28.63 41.08 -11.15
C GLY A 947 27.11 41.17 -10.95
N ILE A 948 26.48 42.01 -11.77
CA ILE A 948 25.02 42.08 -11.91
C ILE A 948 24.70 41.85 -13.40
N GLY A 949 24.00 40.77 -13.69
CA GLY A 949 23.49 40.43 -15.01
C GLY A 949 22.25 41.24 -15.39
N SER A 950 21.96 41.30 -16.68
CA SER A 950 20.72 41.86 -17.23
C SER A 950 20.03 40.78 -18.06
N PRO A 951 19.14 39.96 -17.46
CA PRO A 951 18.53 38.83 -18.14
C PRO A 951 17.56 39.28 -19.24
N VAL A 952 17.58 38.56 -20.36
CA VAL A 952 16.67 38.78 -21.50
C VAL A 952 15.90 37.50 -21.79
N LEU A 953 14.58 37.61 -21.92
CA LEU A 953 13.71 36.47 -22.21
C LEU A 953 14.01 35.89 -23.60
N THR A 954 14.56 34.68 -23.63
CA THR A 954 15.00 33.97 -24.84
C THR A 954 14.50 32.52 -24.79
N GLY A 955 13.65 32.14 -25.74
CA GLY A 955 13.15 30.75 -25.82
C GLY A 955 12.31 30.28 -24.62
N GLY A 956 11.74 31.21 -23.85
CA GLY A 956 10.92 30.92 -22.66
C GLY A 956 11.65 30.99 -21.32
N ASN A 957 12.98 31.15 -21.33
CA ASN A 957 13.79 31.38 -20.11
C ASN A 957 14.46 32.75 -20.17
N TYR A 958 14.75 33.34 -19.02
CA TYR A 958 15.59 34.52 -18.91
C TYR A 958 17.07 34.13 -19.00
N VAL A 959 17.83 34.77 -19.89
CA VAL A 959 19.24 34.43 -20.14
C VAL A 959 20.11 35.68 -20.08
N TYR A 960 21.27 35.57 -19.43
CA TYR A 960 22.37 36.51 -19.61
C TYR A 960 23.71 35.79 -19.62
N ASN A 961 24.70 36.39 -20.29
CA ASN A 961 26.08 35.93 -20.23
C ASN A 961 26.79 36.61 -19.04
N ALA A 962 27.43 35.80 -18.19
CA ALA A 962 28.30 36.23 -17.12
C ALA A 962 29.77 35.99 -17.53
N PRO A 963 30.46 36.97 -18.14
CA PRO A 963 31.83 36.79 -18.60
C PRO A 963 32.82 36.69 -17.44
N PHE A 964 33.95 36.06 -17.70
CA PHE A 964 35.18 36.17 -16.91
C PHE A 964 36.24 36.89 -17.76
N PRO A 965 37.10 37.75 -17.20
CA PRO A 965 38.16 38.42 -17.95
C PRO A 965 39.11 37.43 -18.62
N SER A 966 39.34 37.61 -19.92
CA SER A 966 40.30 36.82 -20.69
C SER A 966 41.71 36.91 -20.11
N PHE A 967 42.43 35.79 -20.10
CA PHE A 967 43.82 35.73 -19.63
C PHE A 967 44.67 34.86 -20.56
N ILE A 968 45.99 34.95 -20.43
CA ILE A 968 46.93 34.12 -21.20
C ILE A 968 47.27 32.86 -20.40
N ALA A 969 47.13 31.69 -21.03
CA ALA A 969 47.40 30.41 -20.43
C ALA A 969 48.89 30.23 -20.11
N ASP A 970 49.24 30.17 -18.82
CA ASP A 970 50.60 29.93 -18.35
C ASP A 970 50.64 28.86 -17.22
N SER A 971 51.81 28.65 -16.63
CA SER A 971 52.00 27.68 -15.54
C SER A 971 51.20 27.97 -14.27
N ALA A 972 50.82 29.23 -14.00
CA ALA A 972 50.03 29.59 -12.82
C ALA A 972 48.55 29.21 -12.99
N HIS A 973 48.08 29.02 -14.23
CA HIS A 973 46.72 28.62 -14.55
C HIS A 973 46.55 27.10 -14.74
N HIS A 974 47.62 26.32 -14.69
CA HIS A 974 47.58 24.86 -14.85
C HIS A 974 46.92 24.17 -13.64
N LEU A 975 45.95 23.26 -13.90
CA LEU A 975 45.11 22.57 -12.92
C LEU A 975 44.21 23.47 -12.05
N VAL A 976 44.13 24.76 -12.37
CA VAL A 976 43.25 25.71 -11.67
C VAL A 976 41.79 25.45 -12.05
N GLN A 977 40.93 25.39 -11.04
CA GLN A 977 39.49 25.16 -11.21
C GLN A 977 38.70 26.45 -11.00
N TYR A 978 37.78 26.75 -11.91
CA TYR A 978 36.86 27.88 -11.83
C TYR A 978 35.41 27.40 -11.72
N ARG A 979 34.62 28.13 -10.95
CA ARG A 979 33.16 28.00 -10.89
C ARG A 979 32.51 29.37 -10.73
N ILE A 980 31.22 29.45 -11.02
CA ILE A 980 30.38 30.61 -10.75
C ILE A 980 29.33 30.24 -9.70
N ARG A 981 29.00 31.19 -8.81
CA ARG A 981 27.78 31.14 -8.00
C ARG A 981 26.87 32.31 -8.39
N VAL A 982 25.56 32.09 -8.32
CA VAL A 982 24.53 33.10 -8.64
C VAL A 982 23.49 33.20 -7.54
N ALA A 983 22.84 34.34 -7.40
CA ALA A 983 21.82 34.58 -6.38
C ALA A 983 20.80 35.65 -6.79
N THR A 984 19.71 35.70 -6.03
CA THR A 984 18.57 36.62 -6.22
C THR A 984 18.77 37.98 -5.55
N SER A 985 19.70 38.08 -4.60
CA SER A 985 20.12 39.33 -3.96
C SER A 985 21.61 39.31 -3.66
N ALA A 986 22.22 40.49 -3.49
CA ALA A 986 23.62 40.61 -3.08
C ALA A 986 23.90 39.91 -1.74
N ALA A 987 22.98 39.97 -0.77
CA ALA A 987 23.11 39.28 0.51
C ALA A 987 23.05 37.74 0.34
N ASN A 988 22.14 37.24 -0.50
CA ASN A 988 22.01 35.80 -0.77
C ASN A 988 23.27 35.22 -1.41
N LEU A 989 24.01 36.00 -2.22
CA LEU A 989 25.23 35.58 -2.90
C LEU A 989 26.37 35.16 -1.96
N TYR A 990 26.44 35.78 -0.77
CA TYR A 990 27.43 35.48 0.26
C TYR A 990 26.88 34.65 1.43
N GLY A 991 25.56 34.41 1.45
CA GLY A 991 24.87 33.56 2.44
C GLY A 991 24.63 32.13 1.94
N GLY A 992 23.81 31.38 2.68
CA GLY A 992 23.40 30.01 2.33
C GLY A 992 22.40 29.91 1.16
N CYS A 993 22.16 31.01 0.45
CA CYS A 993 21.12 31.15 -0.59
C CYS A 993 21.69 31.37 -2.00
N ALA A 994 23.00 31.18 -2.19
CA ALA A 994 23.65 31.20 -3.49
C ALA A 994 23.58 29.82 -4.15
N PHE A 995 23.22 29.79 -5.43
CA PHE A 995 23.23 28.59 -6.26
C PHE A 995 24.57 28.42 -6.99
N PHE A 996 25.04 27.18 -7.12
CA PHE A 996 26.19 26.79 -7.92
C PHE A 996 25.90 25.42 -8.55
N ASN A 997 26.38 25.18 -9.76
CA ASN A 997 26.30 23.85 -10.36
C ASN A 997 27.46 22.96 -9.87
N SER A 998 27.40 21.66 -10.19
CA SER A 998 28.48 20.70 -9.91
C SER A 998 29.61 20.72 -10.94
N ALA A 999 29.41 21.36 -12.09
CA ALA A 999 30.39 21.49 -13.16
C ALA A 999 31.44 22.55 -12.82
N ARG A 1000 32.61 22.44 -13.45
CA ARG A 1000 33.76 23.33 -13.22
C ARG A 1000 34.51 23.51 -14.54
N ILE A 1001 35.21 24.62 -14.67
CA ILE A 1001 36.21 24.81 -15.72
C ILE A 1001 37.57 24.43 -15.12
N ILE A 1002 38.31 23.51 -15.72
CA ILE A 1002 39.63 23.08 -15.23
C ILE A 1002 40.65 23.34 -16.33
N VAL A 1003 41.50 24.35 -16.12
CA VAL A 1003 42.43 24.82 -17.15
C VAL A 1003 43.70 23.96 -17.14
N MET A 1004 43.99 23.31 -18.26
CA MET A 1004 45.10 22.37 -18.43
C MET A 1004 46.11 22.96 -19.41
N VAL A 1005 47.05 23.76 -18.90
CA VAL A 1005 48.07 24.43 -19.75
C VAL A 1005 49.18 23.43 -20.11
N ASN A 1006 49.46 23.27 -21.41
CA ASN A 1006 50.44 22.32 -21.95
C ASN A 1006 51.45 23.04 -22.86
N ASN A 1007 52.69 22.54 -22.95
CA ASN A 1007 53.64 23.05 -23.94
C ASN A 1007 53.45 22.34 -25.29
N CYS A 1008 52.78 23.01 -26.24
CA CYS A 1008 52.40 22.44 -27.53
C CYS A 1008 53.46 22.56 -28.65
N GLN A 1009 54.66 23.07 -28.36
CA GLN A 1009 55.63 23.47 -29.40
C GLN A 1009 56.42 22.31 -30.06
N TYR A 1010 56.16 21.04 -29.72
CA TYR A 1010 56.88 19.89 -30.27
C TYR A 1010 55.95 18.71 -30.58
N ILE A 1011 55.98 18.23 -31.83
CA ILE A 1011 55.16 17.11 -32.33
C ILE A 1011 56.08 15.97 -32.82
N LEU A 1012 55.78 14.72 -32.42
CA LEU A 1012 56.47 13.52 -32.89
C LEU A 1012 56.24 13.29 -34.40
N LYS A 1013 57.25 12.85 -35.15
CA LYS A 1013 57.08 12.55 -36.59
C LYS A 1013 56.39 11.21 -36.83
N THR A 1014 56.64 10.22 -35.98
CA THR A 1014 55.98 8.90 -36.05
C THR A 1014 54.53 8.96 -35.53
N ASP A 1015 53.60 8.47 -36.34
CA ASP A 1015 52.22 8.21 -35.95
C ASP A 1015 52.01 6.76 -35.50
N LEU A 1016 51.40 6.58 -34.33
CA LEU A 1016 50.83 5.31 -33.91
C LEU A 1016 49.40 5.19 -34.48
N LEU A 1017 49.16 4.18 -35.32
CA LEU A 1017 47.85 3.93 -35.94
C LEU A 1017 46.98 2.97 -35.11
N SER A 1018 47.57 1.96 -34.47
CA SER A 1018 46.86 1.04 -33.58
C SER A 1018 47.80 0.33 -32.60
N PHE A 1019 47.28 -0.08 -31.44
CA PHE A 1019 47.96 -0.98 -30.49
C PHE A 1019 46.92 -1.91 -29.87
N ASN A 1020 47.16 -3.21 -29.99
CA ASN A 1020 46.26 -4.31 -29.61
C ASN A 1020 47.05 -5.43 -28.91
N GLY A 1021 46.36 -6.29 -28.17
CA GLY A 1021 46.97 -7.46 -27.55
C GLY A 1021 45.98 -8.61 -27.40
N SER A 1022 46.48 -9.84 -27.36
CA SER A 1022 45.69 -11.02 -27.08
C SER A 1022 46.47 -12.04 -26.25
N LEU A 1023 45.75 -12.93 -25.55
CA LEU A 1023 46.35 -14.09 -24.90
C LEU A 1023 46.35 -15.28 -25.86
N THR A 1024 47.51 -15.91 -26.00
CA THR A 1024 47.64 -17.19 -26.69
C THR A 1024 47.41 -18.36 -25.73
N GLY A 1025 47.19 -19.57 -26.26
CA GLY A 1025 46.70 -20.76 -25.52
C GLY A 1025 47.54 -21.30 -24.35
N LYS A 1026 48.56 -20.58 -23.90
CA LYS A 1026 49.35 -20.85 -22.68
C LYS A 1026 49.34 -19.69 -21.68
N LYS A 1027 48.39 -18.75 -21.76
CA LYS A 1027 48.34 -17.47 -20.98
C LYS A 1027 49.46 -16.47 -21.30
N GLN A 1028 50.15 -16.63 -22.43
CA GLN A 1028 51.18 -15.70 -22.86
C GLN A 1028 50.58 -14.56 -23.67
N ALA A 1029 50.88 -13.30 -23.30
CA ALA A 1029 50.42 -12.12 -24.00
C ALA A 1029 51.21 -11.87 -25.29
N ASN A 1030 50.49 -11.59 -26.38
CA ASN A 1030 51.06 -11.22 -27.67
C ASN A 1030 50.47 -9.88 -28.10
N LEU A 1031 51.32 -8.86 -28.12
CA LEU A 1031 50.99 -7.46 -28.41
C LEU A 1031 51.36 -7.14 -29.85
N LYS A 1032 50.56 -6.32 -30.53
CA LYS A 1032 50.78 -5.90 -31.92
C LYS A 1032 50.43 -4.43 -32.10
N TRP A 1033 51.24 -3.68 -32.84
CA TRP A 1033 50.95 -2.30 -33.21
C TRP A 1033 51.26 -2.01 -34.67
N GLN A 1034 50.61 -0.96 -35.18
CA GLN A 1034 50.81 -0.42 -36.52
C GLN A 1034 51.13 1.07 -36.46
N THR A 1035 52.01 1.53 -37.34
CA THR A 1035 52.60 2.88 -37.34
C THR A 1035 52.70 3.48 -38.74
N ARG A 1036 53.01 4.77 -38.82
CA ARG A 1036 53.23 5.54 -40.06
C ARG A 1036 54.30 6.62 -39.83
N ASN A 1037 54.98 7.04 -40.90
CA ASN A 1037 56.00 8.11 -40.90
C ASN A 1037 57.18 7.84 -39.94
N GLU A 1038 57.56 6.58 -39.77
CA GLU A 1038 58.65 6.16 -38.90
C GLU A 1038 60.02 6.63 -39.41
N THR A 1039 60.92 6.87 -38.47
CA THR A 1039 62.34 7.13 -38.75
C THR A 1039 63.19 6.00 -38.18
N ALA A 1040 64.43 5.84 -38.67
CA ALA A 1040 65.41 4.91 -38.09
C ALA A 1040 65.82 5.25 -36.63
N GLN A 1041 65.30 6.35 -36.05
CA GLN A 1041 65.53 6.78 -34.67
C GLN A 1041 64.32 6.53 -33.76
N THR A 1042 63.25 5.91 -34.26
CA THR A 1042 62.05 5.58 -33.47
C THR A 1042 62.27 4.33 -32.61
N ASP A 1043 61.96 4.41 -31.32
CA ASP A 1043 62.03 3.32 -30.34
C ASP A 1043 60.65 3.04 -29.72
N PHE A 1044 60.29 1.76 -29.56
CA PHE A 1044 59.06 1.33 -28.90
C PHE A 1044 59.35 0.63 -27.58
N ASP A 1045 59.14 1.31 -26.45
CA ASP A 1045 59.18 0.66 -25.13
C ASP A 1045 57.83 0.03 -24.81
N VAL A 1046 57.80 -1.29 -24.71
CA VAL A 1046 56.64 -2.05 -24.24
C VAL A 1046 56.64 -2.03 -22.72
N GLN A 1047 55.58 -1.50 -22.12
CA GLN A 1047 55.40 -1.44 -20.68
C GLN A 1047 54.23 -2.31 -20.21
N LYS A 1048 54.38 -2.86 -19.01
CA LYS A 1048 53.42 -3.69 -18.29
C LYS A 1048 53.09 -3.08 -16.94
N SER A 1049 51.89 -3.35 -16.44
CA SER A 1049 51.39 -2.95 -15.13
C SER A 1049 50.41 -4.01 -14.62
N PHE A 1050 50.32 -4.18 -13.30
CA PHE A 1050 49.34 -5.07 -12.67
C PHE A 1050 48.14 -4.31 -12.08
N ASP A 1051 48.31 -3.02 -11.78
CA ASP A 1051 47.33 -2.14 -11.12
C ASP A 1051 46.68 -1.11 -12.08
N GLY A 1052 47.23 -0.95 -13.28
CA GLY A 1052 46.80 0.04 -14.27
C GLY A 1052 47.37 1.44 -14.05
N THR A 1053 48.21 1.65 -13.04
CA THR A 1053 48.76 2.97 -12.67
C THR A 1053 50.29 2.97 -12.71
N LEU A 1054 50.96 1.97 -12.14
CA LEU A 1054 52.40 1.82 -12.15
C LEU A 1054 52.86 0.94 -13.31
N PHE A 1055 53.53 1.53 -14.30
CA PHE A 1055 54.02 0.84 -15.50
C PHE A 1055 55.55 0.73 -15.51
N TYR A 1056 56.05 -0.49 -15.76
CA TYR A 1056 57.46 -0.80 -15.92
C TYR A 1056 57.74 -1.34 -17.33
N THR A 1057 58.89 -1.02 -17.91
CA THR A 1057 59.27 -1.49 -19.25
C THR A 1057 59.68 -2.96 -19.21
N ILE A 1058 59.03 -3.80 -20.01
CA ILE A 1058 59.29 -5.25 -20.14
C ILE A 1058 60.09 -5.63 -21.38
N GLY A 1059 60.25 -4.70 -22.32
CA GLY A 1059 61.11 -4.84 -23.48
C GLY A 1059 61.04 -3.61 -24.38
N SER A 1060 62.00 -3.49 -25.29
CA SER A 1060 62.02 -2.44 -26.29
C SER A 1060 62.18 -3.05 -27.69
N VAL A 1061 61.46 -2.50 -28.66
CA VAL A 1061 61.55 -2.88 -30.07
C VAL A 1061 62.03 -1.67 -30.86
N LYS A 1062 63.12 -1.83 -31.60
CA LYS A 1062 63.65 -0.80 -32.50
C LYS A 1062 62.70 -0.63 -33.68
N GLY A 1063 62.35 0.62 -34.01
CA GLY A 1063 61.71 0.97 -35.27
C GLY A 1063 62.64 0.65 -36.44
N VAL A 1064 62.06 0.24 -37.56
CA VAL A 1064 62.76 -0.04 -38.81
C VAL A 1064 62.10 0.79 -39.89
N GLU A 1065 62.90 1.54 -40.63
CA GLU A 1065 62.42 2.42 -41.70
C GLU A 1065 61.52 1.66 -42.68
N HIS A 1066 60.35 2.23 -42.97
CA HIS A 1066 59.25 1.65 -43.77
C HIS A 1066 58.52 0.41 -43.21
N LYS A 1067 58.83 -0.11 -42.02
CA LYS A 1067 58.17 -1.29 -41.45
C LYS A 1067 56.93 -0.92 -40.62
N GLN A 1068 55.76 -0.88 -41.24
CA GLN A 1068 54.54 -0.40 -40.56
C GLN A 1068 53.94 -1.31 -39.45
N LEU A 1069 54.45 -2.53 -39.22
CA LEU A 1069 53.82 -3.55 -38.37
C LEU A 1069 54.81 -4.21 -37.41
N TYR A 1070 54.49 -4.20 -36.12
CA TYR A 1070 55.32 -4.74 -35.04
C TYR A 1070 54.54 -5.68 -34.13
N SER A 1071 55.27 -6.57 -33.45
CA SER A 1071 54.72 -7.47 -32.45
C SER A 1071 55.73 -7.74 -31.34
N PHE A 1072 55.23 -7.91 -30.11
CA PHE A 1072 56.01 -8.28 -28.94
C PHE A 1072 55.26 -9.35 -28.15
N ALA A 1073 55.91 -10.48 -27.87
CA ALA A 1073 55.39 -11.48 -26.95
C ALA A 1073 55.96 -11.22 -25.55
N ASP A 1074 55.09 -11.10 -24.55
CA ASP A 1074 55.52 -11.03 -23.15
C ASP A 1074 56.22 -12.36 -22.79
N PRO A 1075 57.47 -12.36 -22.31
CA PRO A 1075 58.12 -13.58 -21.85
C PRO A 1075 57.42 -14.19 -20.63
N ASP A 1076 56.75 -13.38 -19.81
CA ASP A 1076 56.01 -13.83 -18.65
C ASP A 1076 54.58 -14.29 -19.02
N LEU A 1077 54.10 -15.30 -18.30
CA LEU A 1077 52.68 -15.64 -18.33
C LEU A 1077 51.85 -14.61 -17.55
N VAL A 1078 50.71 -14.21 -18.10
CA VAL A 1078 49.74 -13.40 -17.37
C VAL A 1078 49.06 -14.30 -16.32
N ASN A 1079 48.90 -13.79 -15.10
CA ASN A 1079 48.14 -14.44 -14.04
C ASN A 1079 47.14 -13.43 -13.47
N GLY A 1080 45.84 -13.71 -13.58
CA GLY A 1080 44.78 -12.78 -13.21
C GLY A 1080 44.56 -11.73 -14.29
N SER A 1081 45.26 -10.60 -14.20
CA SER A 1081 45.16 -9.46 -15.12
C SER A 1081 46.49 -8.73 -15.29
N ALA A 1082 46.76 -8.24 -16.50
CA ALA A 1082 47.87 -7.32 -16.78
C ALA A 1082 47.47 -6.25 -17.79
N PHE A 1083 47.94 -5.03 -17.56
CA PHE A 1083 47.76 -3.85 -18.40
C PHE A 1083 49.05 -3.60 -19.19
N TYR A 1084 48.92 -3.26 -20.48
CA TYR A 1084 50.04 -3.01 -21.38
C TYR A 1084 49.88 -1.69 -22.11
N ARG A 1085 50.99 -1.02 -22.39
CA ARG A 1085 51.06 0.16 -23.28
C ARG A 1085 52.41 0.21 -23.97
N ILE A 1086 52.53 1.00 -25.03
CA ILE A 1086 53.81 1.33 -25.64
C ILE A 1086 54.13 2.81 -25.48
N ILE A 1087 55.41 3.12 -25.25
CA ILE A 1087 55.97 4.47 -25.36
C ILE A 1087 56.81 4.52 -26.63
N LEU A 1088 56.34 5.29 -27.60
CA LEU A 1088 57.13 5.68 -28.76
C LEU A 1088 58.11 6.76 -28.31
N ARG A 1089 59.38 6.61 -28.67
CA ARG A 1089 60.44 7.58 -28.40
C ARG A 1089 61.15 7.95 -29.70
N GLU A 1090 61.37 9.23 -29.91
CA GLU A 1090 62.29 9.81 -30.90
C GLU A 1090 63.28 10.70 -30.13
N PRO A 1091 64.42 11.12 -30.68
CA PRO A 1091 65.34 12.02 -29.98
C PRO A 1091 64.62 13.27 -29.45
N GLY A 1092 64.62 13.42 -28.12
CA GLY A 1092 63.95 14.52 -27.40
C GLY A 1092 62.43 14.39 -27.18
N ASN A 1093 61.74 13.39 -27.75
CA ASN A 1093 60.27 13.34 -27.78
C ASN A 1093 59.69 11.96 -27.40
N LYS A 1094 58.47 11.93 -26.84
CA LYS A 1094 57.73 10.68 -26.55
C LYS A 1094 56.23 10.78 -26.79
N LYS A 1095 55.60 9.69 -27.25
CA LYS A 1095 54.14 9.54 -27.43
C LYS A 1095 53.71 8.20 -26.80
N ILE A 1096 52.64 8.18 -26.02
CA ILE A 1096 52.19 6.99 -25.28
C ILE A 1096 50.90 6.47 -25.93
N SER A 1097 50.76 5.15 -26.07
CA SER A 1097 49.54 4.53 -26.58
C SER A 1097 48.38 4.54 -25.59
N ASN A 1098 47.20 4.17 -26.07
CA ASN A 1098 46.14 3.60 -25.23
C ASN A 1098 46.65 2.37 -24.45
N VAL A 1099 45.99 2.07 -23.33
CA VAL A 1099 46.29 0.89 -22.49
C VAL A 1099 45.42 -0.29 -22.91
N VAL A 1100 46.03 -1.47 -23.06
CA VAL A 1100 45.37 -2.76 -23.36
C VAL A 1100 45.37 -3.62 -22.11
N LEU A 1101 44.22 -4.17 -21.72
CA LEU A 1101 44.05 -5.05 -20.56
C LEU A 1101 43.85 -6.50 -21.01
N LEU A 1102 44.65 -7.43 -20.49
CA LEU A 1102 44.54 -8.87 -20.75
C LEU A 1102 44.25 -9.62 -19.44
N LYS A 1103 43.29 -10.56 -19.46
CA LYS A 1103 42.83 -11.32 -18.28
C LYS A 1103 42.81 -12.83 -18.54
N THR A 1104 43.18 -13.62 -17.54
CA THR A 1104 43.33 -15.10 -17.70
C THR A 1104 42.15 -15.93 -17.21
N SER A 1105 41.06 -15.30 -16.78
CA SER A 1105 39.89 -15.96 -16.21
C SER A 1105 38.63 -15.12 -16.44
N ASP A 1106 38.01 -15.28 -17.61
CA ASP A 1106 36.71 -14.66 -17.91
C ASP A 1106 35.56 -15.57 -17.48
N THR A 1107 35.26 -15.53 -16.18
CA THR A 1107 34.10 -16.21 -15.56
C THR A 1107 32.80 -15.39 -15.66
N ARG A 1108 32.76 -14.35 -16.49
CA ARG A 1108 31.60 -13.45 -16.64
C ARG A 1108 31.39 -13.04 -18.10
N SER A 1109 30.13 -12.81 -18.47
CA SER A 1109 29.76 -12.10 -19.69
C SER A 1109 30.03 -10.58 -19.51
N ASP A 1110 31.07 -10.04 -20.17
CA ASP A 1110 31.47 -8.63 -20.13
C ASP A 1110 32.31 -8.26 -21.38
N PHE A 1111 32.58 -6.98 -21.57
CA PHE A 1111 33.46 -6.48 -22.64
C PHE A 1111 34.92 -6.87 -22.40
N ILE A 1112 35.53 -7.51 -23.40
CA ILE A 1112 36.95 -7.84 -23.46
C ILE A 1112 37.74 -6.61 -23.96
N SER A 1113 37.27 -6.01 -25.06
CA SER A 1113 37.88 -4.83 -25.70
C SER A 1113 36.78 -3.87 -26.20
N VAL A 1114 37.07 -2.57 -26.26
CA VAL A 1114 36.20 -1.57 -26.90
C VAL A 1114 37.08 -0.51 -27.57
N THR A 1115 36.83 -0.23 -28.84
CA THR A 1115 37.51 0.84 -29.60
C THR A 1115 37.03 2.19 -29.08
N ASN A 1116 37.90 2.91 -28.38
CA ASN A 1116 37.59 4.18 -27.73
C ASN A 1116 38.83 5.08 -27.69
N PRO A 1117 38.81 6.31 -28.25
CA PRO A 1117 37.71 6.92 -28.98
C PRO A 1117 37.42 6.27 -30.34
N PHE A 1118 36.23 6.53 -30.89
CA PHE A 1118 35.80 6.06 -32.21
C PHE A 1118 35.39 7.22 -33.13
N TYR A 1119 35.42 6.95 -34.45
CA TYR A 1119 34.99 7.90 -35.49
C TYR A 1119 33.72 7.38 -36.19
N ASP A 1120 33.86 6.62 -37.28
CA ASP A 1120 32.74 6.17 -38.12
C ASP A 1120 32.26 4.75 -37.79
N VAL A 1121 33.12 3.97 -37.11
CA VAL A 1121 32.89 2.57 -36.72
C VAL A 1121 33.29 2.38 -35.27
N LEU A 1122 32.38 1.81 -34.47
CA LEU A 1122 32.66 1.36 -33.09
C LEU A 1122 32.82 -0.16 -33.10
N SER A 1123 34.02 -0.66 -32.80
CA SER A 1123 34.30 -2.10 -32.72
C SER A 1123 34.55 -2.52 -31.27
N PHE A 1124 34.02 -3.67 -30.85
CA PHE A 1124 34.23 -4.21 -29.50
C PHE A 1124 34.19 -5.74 -29.48
N ASP A 1125 34.94 -6.34 -28.56
CA ASP A 1125 34.91 -7.78 -28.28
C ASP A 1125 34.11 -8.04 -27.00
N PHE A 1126 33.16 -8.98 -27.04
CA PHE A 1126 32.32 -9.34 -25.91
C PHE A 1126 32.42 -10.83 -25.60
N ASN A 1127 32.71 -11.18 -24.34
CA ASN A 1127 32.65 -12.56 -23.88
C ASN A 1127 31.22 -12.92 -23.46
N THR A 1128 30.75 -14.12 -23.79
CA THR A 1128 29.54 -14.69 -23.18
C THR A 1128 29.75 -16.13 -22.72
N LEU A 1129 29.14 -16.49 -21.59
CA LEU A 1129 29.25 -17.82 -20.99
C LEU A 1129 28.45 -18.90 -21.71
N GLN A 1130 27.52 -18.51 -22.58
CA GLN A 1130 26.57 -19.38 -23.28
C GLN A 1130 26.19 -18.79 -24.65
N ASN A 1131 25.70 -19.62 -25.57
CA ASN A 1131 25.15 -19.12 -26.83
C ASN A 1131 23.89 -18.30 -26.52
N THR A 1132 23.83 -17.03 -26.95
CA THR A 1132 22.73 -16.12 -26.58
C THR A 1132 22.47 -15.04 -27.63
N MET A 1133 21.23 -14.56 -27.69
CA MET A 1133 20.85 -13.38 -28.49
C MET A 1133 20.84 -12.15 -27.57
N ALA A 1134 21.76 -11.23 -27.78
CA ALA A 1134 21.84 -9.98 -27.02
C ALA A 1134 21.31 -8.80 -27.84
N THR A 1135 20.79 -7.78 -27.14
CA THR A 1135 20.47 -6.48 -27.74
C THR A 1135 21.61 -5.51 -27.43
N ILE A 1136 22.17 -4.89 -28.47
CA ILE A 1136 23.23 -3.88 -28.37
C ILE A 1136 22.57 -2.52 -28.52
N VAL A 1137 22.81 -1.63 -27.56
CA VAL A 1137 22.27 -0.27 -27.53
C VAL A 1137 23.42 0.73 -27.46
N ILE A 1138 23.30 1.81 -28.23
CA ILE A 1138 24.12 3.01 -28.07
C ILE A 1138 23.17 4.13 -27.67
N SER A 1139 23.42 4.78 -26.53
CA SER A 1139 22.68 5.95 -26.05
C SER A 1139 23.59 7.15 -25.85
N ASP A 1140 23.01 8.35 -25.82
CA ASP A 1140 23.72 9.59 -25.47
C ASP A 1140 23.95 9.74 -23.95
N ALA A 1141 24.58 10.84 -23.55
CA ALA A 1141 24.86 11.13 -22.14
C ALA A 1141 23.58 11.32 -21.27
N GLN A 1142 22.43 11.56 -21.89
CA GLN A 1142 21.11 11.68 -21.25
C GLN A 1142 20.33 10.35 -21.28
N GLY A 1143 20.93 9.25 -21.76
CA GLY A 1143 20.32 7.93 -21.82
C GLY A 1143 19.36 7.72 -23.00
N ARG A 1144 19.19 8.69 -23.90
CA ARG A 1144 18.33 8.55 -25.08
C ARG A 1144 18.99 7.57 -26.06
N THR A 1145 18.24 6.57 -26.51
CA THR A 1145 18.75 5.56 -27.44
C THR A 1145 18.98 6.16 -28.83
N ILE A 1146 20.23 6.15 -29.27
CA ILE A 1146 20.69 6.60 -30.59
C ILE A 1146 20.63 5.46 -31.60
N ARG A 1147 20.94 4.23 -31.16
CA ARG A 1147 20.85 3.04 -32.00
C ARG A 1147 20.63 1.78 -31.17
N SER A 1148 19.83 0.85 -31.68
CA SER A 1148 19.62 -0.46 -31.07
C SER A 1148 19.51 -1.54 -32.16
N PHE A 1149 20.12 -2.70 -31.93
CA PHE A 1149 19.97 -3.88 -32.80
C PHE A 1149 20.26 -5.18 -32.01
N ARG A 1150 19.86 -6.33 -32.55
CA ARG A 1150 20.12 -7.64 -31.93
C ARG A 1150 21.29 -8.35 -32.63
N GLN A 1151 22.12 -9.03 -31.84
CA GLN A 1151 23.29 -9.79 -32.28
C GLN A 1151 23.28 -11.19 -31.65
N SER A 1152 23.63 -12.20 -32.43
CA SER A 1152 23.88 -13.55 -31.92
C SER A 1152 25.31 -13.64 -31.41
N PHE A 1153 25.47 -14.20 -30.22
CA PHE A 1153 26.76 -14.50 -29.61
C PHE A 1153 26.91 -16.01 -29.39
N ALA A 1154 28.06 -16.55 -29.78
CA ALA A 1154 28.49 -17.89 -29.41
C ALA A 1154 29.23 -17.87 -28.07
N LYS A 1155 29.21 -18.97 -27.31
CA LYS A 1155 29.97 -19.12 -26.08
C LYS A 1155 31.46 -18.83 -26.30
N GLY A 1156 32.01 -17.90 -25.51
CA GLY A 1156 33.36 -17.36 -25.65
C GLY A 1156 33.36 -15.91 -26.16
N ALA A 1157 34.49 -15.50 -26.74
CA ALA A 1157 34.70 -14.17 -27.29
C ALA A 1157 34.03 -13.99 -28.66
N ASN A 1158 33.38 -12.84 -28.86
CA ASN A 1158 32.72 -12.46 -30.11
C ASN A 1158 33.11 -11.03 -30.49
N GLU A 1159 33.62 -10.84 -31.71
CA GLU A 1159 33.91 -9.51 -32.28
C GLU A 1159 32.63 -8.89 -32.87
N VAL A 1160 32.38 -7.61 -32.56
CA VAL A 1160 31.21 -6.85 -33.06
C VAL A 1160 31.66 -5.51 -33.63
N LYS A 1161 31.08 -5.12 -34.78
CA LYS A 1161 31.35 -3.83 -35.44
C LYS A 1161 30.06 -3.08 -35.73
N VAL A 1162 29.93 -1.88 -35.16
CA VAL A 1162 28.82 -0.96 -35.41
C VAL A 1162 29.28 0.10 -36.40
N ASN A 1163 28.93 -0.09 -37.67
CA ASN A 1163 29.29 0.81 -38.77
C ASN A 1163 28.31 2.00 -38.91
N ASN A 1164 28.69 3.03 -39.66
CA ASN A 1164 27.86 4.20 -39.99
C ASN A 1164 27.48 5.04 -38.75
N LEU A 1165 28.44 5.34 -37.88
CA LEU A 1165 28.29 6.25 -36.74
C LEU A 1165 28.92 7.65 -36.98
N GLY A 1166 29.33 7.94 -38.22
CA GLY A 1166 29.98 9.19 -38.60
C GLY A 1166 29.13 10.44 -38.38
N SER A 1167 27.79 10.34 -38.55
CA SER A 1167 26.82 11.43 -38.40
C SER A 1167 26.47 11.78 -36.94
N LEU A 1168 27.00 11.06 -35.96
CA LEU A 1168 26.86 11.43 -34.56
C LEU A 1168 27.77 12.62 -34.24
N ASN A 1169 27.35 13.51 -33.34
CA ASN A 1169 28.21 14.61 -32.90
C ASN A 1169 29.36 14.09 -32.03
N GLY A 1170 30.51 14.78 -32.03
CA GLY A 1170 31.59 14.53 -31.08
C GLY A 1170 31.08 14.68 -29.65
N GLY A 1171 31.35 13.70 -28.79
CA GLY A 1171 30.74 13.64 -27.47
C GLY A 1171 30.83 12.29 -26.78
N SER A 1172 30.16 12.20 -25.64
CA SER A 1172 30.11 10.99 -24.80
C SER A 1172 28.86 10.18 -25.07
N TYR A 1173 29.04 8.89 -25.35
CA TYR A 1173 27.97 7.92 -25.57
C TYR A 1173 28.13 6.72 -24.62
N ILE A 1174 27.05 5.97 -24.42
CA ILE A 1174 27.02 4.76 -23.61
C ILE A 1174 26.72 3.58 -24.54
N LEU A 1175 27.67 2.65 -24.64
CA LEU A 1175 27.46 1.35 -25.28
C LEU A 1175 26.93 0.37 -24.22
N GLN A 1176 25.83 -0.31 -24.51
CA GLN A 1176 25.25 -1.34 -23.65
C GLN A 1176 25.08 -2.66 -24.43
N VAL A 1177 25.33 -3.77 -23.74
CA VAL A 1177 24.95 -5.12 -24.18
C VAL A 1177 23.95 -5.66 -23.17
N ILE A 1178 22.75 -6.00 -23.64
CA ILE A 1178 21.63 -6.49 -22.86
C ILE A 1178 21.40 -7.96 -23.22
N SER A 1179 21.58 -8.87 -22.26
CA SER A 1179 21.38 -10.32 -22.45
C SER A 1179 20.65 -10.91 -21.25
N GLY A 1180 20.37 -12.23 -21.28
CA GLY A 1180 19.83 -12.95 -20.12
C GLY A 1180 20.73 -12.88 -18.87
N ASP A 1181 22.02 -12.62 -19.04
CA ASP A 1181 23.01 -12.42 -17.95
C ASP A 1181 23.00 -10.97 -17.41
N GLY A 1182 21.97 -10.19 -17.75
CA GLY A 1182 21.78 -8.79 -17.41
C GLY A 1182 22.44 -7.80 -18.38
N VAL A 1183 22.46 -6.53 -17.97
CA VAL A 1183 23.05 -5.42 -18.74
C VAL A 1183 24.54 -5.27 -18.42
N LYS A 1184 25.36 -4.96 -19.43
CA LYS A 1184 26.75 -4.50 -19.29
C LYS A 1184 26.88 -3.19 -20.05
N SER A 1185 27.55 -2.20 -19.47
CA SER A 1185 27.74 -0.87 -20.07
C SER A 1185 29.20 -0.44 -20.11
N ARG A 1186 29.55 0.35 -21.14
CA ARG A 1186 30.83 1.06 -21.27
C ARG A 1186 30.58 2.45 -21.85
N ARG A 1187 31.19 3.47 -21.23
CA ARG A 1187 31.25 4.81 -21.79
C ARG A 1187 32.25 4.83 -22.95
N VAL A 1188 31.83 5.37 -24.09
CA VAL A 1188 32.65 5.51 -25.31
C VAL A 1188 32.62 6.96 -25.78
N ILE A 1189 33.74 7.46 -26.27
CA ILE A 1189 33.91 8.84 -26.74
C ILE A 1189 33.94 8.82 -28.26
N LYS A 1190 33.05 9.58 -28.89
CA LYS A 1190 33.18 9.89 -30.31
C LYS A 1190 33.99 11.16 -30.48
N LEU A 1191 34.97 11.11 -31.36
CA LEU A 1191 35.65 12.30 -31.86
C LEU A 1191 35.00 12.75 -33.18
N ASN A 1192 34.96 14.07 -33.37
CA ASN A 1192 34.84 14.66 -34.69
C ASN A 1192 36.16 14.38 -35.45
N LYS A 1193 36.04 14.18 -36.76
CA LYS A 1193 37.18 13.88 -37.64
C LYS A 1193 37.53 15.12 -38.47
#